data_AF-A0AAN8NES3-F1
#
_entry.id   AF-A0AAN8NES3-F1
#
_cell.length_a   1.000
_cell.length_b   1.000
_cell.length_c   1.000
_cell.angle_alpha   90.00
_cell.angle_beta   90.00
_cell.angle_gamma   90.00
#
_symmetry.space_group_name_H-M   'P 1'
#
loop_
_entity.id
_entity.type
_entity.pdbx_description
1 polymer ?
#
loop_
_entity_poly.entity_id
_entity_poly.type
_entity_poly.pdbx_seq_one_letter_code
_entity_poly.pdbx_strand_id
1 'polypeptide(L)'
;MFAKRPRSKTQSEAALESQELTDDGIQSNKKRKTTEPHTNPEGDSVDMDSDEEALYFEQSQLMAANNTPLRGNEPADYGTIELIRLENFMCHPCLEMKFGPFMNFVVGQNGSGKSAVLTALTLCLGAKATVTNRGGNVKSFIKEGEHMAVVEVHLRNRGDGFKKDVYGETIIVQRTFNRDGVTTYKIKAKSGKVISVAKKELSDIIDYMSLQVDNPMTVLSQDLARQFLSNSTDEDKYKFFMKGVQLDDLYALYQALKSQQAQIDSVLESKAEDIRELKEDKEVAEKKFKLLQQTDDLRNNVNKLLLKHAWAQVSESKSYLDAANTKLSDSQRMREGLNAELENAEAAIQTWEQKVSQALEAVEGSSDSINPLKDEKRELEDRLLSNRQKFENAQQEERFVYDHVKTAKRNLEKAQRDVDTEKQRLADADNGKLASLVEEKGLLLEEKGRLELEIKDVDENIRLEQNKNHDNKAKLDELGDKVQQKEASLRSARDDLKQLTTNHSGDLNVYGKNLSKLRQAIDRTSWQAGKPIGPIGLFVKLKDKKWSPILERQLARVLTGFITSSLEDKDRLIGLTREFKCNNTVYFTSRASFQLKEPSSEYLTVLRALEIDNEEVKRTLVMINQIEQTILVEDHSEGRRVMEKSPENVKFCYSINKNKRGNGFNIKMGQGSGGVDPIIGWSQAPRMATSIEEQIKFAEASIARKDLELDEVRRQYTELENAEVAYQRSLTLLRNRKQQNKTEIQRTDDQIEDITQKLDQDNSNTELIRLGAAIEVQKQTYETYTRQYNDSLTEKQRLSRIQTELEAEMKDLSAKIDEFESHAGSLQNIHTVAIQQKEKAILVSADILRNIEIQEAEILELSNSAKRAEEHLRGQTAEAQKVGAEVSLSVNDTTQEIETRLNQLEAEIRKKDARIGASTKNIAMDYRKKTEKYTTAREEVADLEKVHQALQQTFEERMERWGYFRKYISVQSRYQFRFLMSEREFDGKLAFDHKKGILQLRVQPSQQATDTQRNTKTLSGGEKSFSQICLLLALWEAMGSPFRCLDEFDVFMDAVNRGVSMGLIIKAARNSVGKQFILITPQDVSTKGIDETADVRIVRMPDPQRNQTRLQVRR
;
A
#
# COMPACT_ATOMS: atom_id res chain seq x y z
N MET A 1 -5.96 36.35 30.94
CA MET A 1 -7.00 37.36 31.26
C MET A 1 -7.97 37.45 30.09
N PHE A 2 -9.27 37.35 30.38
CA PHE A 2 -10.47 37.67 29.56
C PHE A 2 -10.45 37.27 28.06
N ALA A 3 -11.06 36.14 27.64
CA ALA A 3 -12.50 35.92 27.40
C ALA A 3 -13.15 36.86 26.35
N LYS A 4 -13.52 36.31 25.17
CA LYS A 4 -14.89 36.36 24.58
C LYS A 4 -14.98 35.71 23.18
N ARG A 5 -15.80 34.67 23.11
CA ARG A 5 -16.59 34.15 21.96
C ARG A 5 -17.73 35.15 21.60
N PRO A 6 -18.68 34.93 20.63
CA PRO A 6 -18.75 34.13 19.39
C PRO A 6 -19.59 34.77 18.22
N ARG A 7 -19.93 33.97 17.17
CA ARG A 7 -21.11 34.03 16.23
C ARG A 7 -21.03 35.06 15.07
N SER A 8 -21.54 34.85 13.85
CA SER A 8 -22.44 33.85 13.23
C SER A 8 -22.45 33.93 11.68
N LYS A 9 -22.76 32.79 11.05
CA LYS A 9 -23.40 32.48 9.74
C LYS A 9 -23.98 33.60 8.84
N THR A 10 -23.77 33.45 7.52
CA THR A 10 -24.75 33.50 6.40
C THR A 10 -24.10 32.91 5.12
N GLN A 11 -24.65 31.84 4.52
CA GLN A 11 -25.40 31.77 3.22
C GLN A 11 -24.57 32.24 1.99
N SER A 12 -24.09 31.38 1.08
CA SER A 12 -24.72 30.49 0.07
C SER A 12 -24.94 31.16 -1.29
N GLU A 13 -24.67 30.39 -2.36
CA GLU A 13 -24.96 30.60 -3.81
C GLU A 13 -23.99 31.50 -4.58
N ALA A 14 -23.73 31.35 -5.88
CA ALA A 14 -23.77 30.27 -6.89
C ALA A 14 -23.31 30.91 -8.23
N ALA A 15 -22.96 30.08 -9.21
CA ALA A 15 -22.71 30.36 -10.65
C ALA A 15 -21.35 30.99 -11.02
N LEU A 16 -20.45 30.28 -11.73
CA LEU A 16 -20.45 29.88 -13.15
C LEU A 16 -20.48 31.08 -14.10
N GLU A 17 -19.35 31.39 -14.75
CA GLU A 17 -19.27 31.30 -16.21
C GLU A 17 -17.82 31.36 -16.72
N SER A 18 -17.63 30.56 -17.75
CA SER A 18 -16.46 30.22 -18.55
C SER A 18 -16.07 31.32 -19.54
N GLN A 19 -14.78 31.38 -19.92
CA GLN A 19 -14.39 31.63 -21.30
C GLN A 19 -12.98 31.10 -21.59
N GLU A 20 -12.91 30.33 -22.67
CA GLU A 20 -11.74 29.65 -23.22
C GLU A 20 -10.92 30.56 -24.17
N LEU A 21 -9.81 29.98 -24.66
CA LEU A 21 -9.07 30.28 -25.91
C LEU A 21 -8.05 31.44 -25.83
N THR A 22 -6.86 31.40 -26.42
CA THR A 22 -6.08 30.37 -27.12
C THR A 22 -4.64 30.87 -27.25
N ASP A 23 -3.77 29.92 -27.52
CA ASP A 23 -2.39 30.00 -28.01
C ASP A 23 -2.25 30.89 -29.27
N ASP A 24 -1.16 31.68 -29.36
CA ASP A 24 -0.31 31.74 -30.55
C ASP A 24 0.94 32.62 -30.30
N GLY A 25 2.09 32.11 -30.76
CA GLY A 25 3.41 32.61 -30.41
C GLY A 25 4.08 33.58 -31.39
N ILE A 26 5.31 33.91 -30.99
CA ILE A 26 6.48 34.36 -31.79
C ILE A 26 6.50 35.86 -32.20
N GLN A 27 7.31 36.69 -31.52
CA GLN A 27 8.69 37.10 -31.92
C GLN A 27 9.22 38.32 -31.11
N SER A 28 10.45 38.19 -30.61
CA SER A 28 11.48 39.20 -30.24
C SER A 28 11.11 40.70 -30.06
N ASN A 29 11.41 41.29 -28.89
CA ASN A 29 12.55 42.22 -28.68
C ASN A 29 12.62 42.87 -27.27
N LYS A 30 13.78 42.70 -26.63
CA LYS A 30 14.59 43.68 -25.86
C LYS A 30 13.99 44.69 -24.85
N LYS A 31 14.62 44.63 -23.66
CA LYS A 31 15.08 45.70 -22.74
C LYS A 31 14.09 46.29 -21.71
N ARG A 32 14.38 46.01 -20.43
CA ARG A 32 14.63 46.98 -19.34
C ARG A 32 15.05 46.20 -18.08
N LYS A 33 16.36 46.16 -17.75
CA LYS A 33 17.08 47.03 -16.79
C LYS A 33 16.49 46.97 -15.37
N THR A 34 17.09 46.07 -14.58
CA THR A 34 17.62 46.27 -13.23
C THR A 34 17.38 47.64 -12.59
N THR A 35 16.67 47.63 -11.46
CA THR A 35 16.80 48.63 -10.39
C THR A 35 17.52 47.98 -9.22
N GLU A 36 18.78 48.40 -9.03
CA GLU A 36 19.57 48.21 -7.83
C GLU A 36 18.88 48.85 -6.62
N PRO A 37 19.04 48.33 -5.39
CA PRO A 37 19.15 49.17 -4.22
C PRO A 37 20.61 49.61 -4.08
N HIS A 38 20.81 50.92 -4.12
CA HIS A 38 22.08 51.62 -4.08
C HIS A 38 23.06 51.12 -3.00
N THR A 39 24.23 50.66 -3.45
CA THR A 39 25.51 50.82 -2.73
C THR A 39 26.27 51.97 -3.36
N ASN A 40 26.35 53.10 -2.67
CA ASN A 40 27.40 54.09 -2.86
C ASN A 40 28.40 53.88 -1.70
N PRO A 41 29.65 53.42 -1.95
CA PRO A 41 30.66 53.24 -0.92
C PRO A 41 31.73 54.34 -1.00
N GLU A 42 31.36 55.61 -0.85
CA GLU A 42 32.34 56.68 -0.69
C GLU A 42 31.84 57.72 0.32
N GLY A 43 32.58 57.87 1.43
CA GLY A 43 32.41 58.94 2.40
C GLY A 43 31.58 58.58 3.63
N ASP A 44 32.13 57.79 4.54
CA ASP A 44 31.75 57.82 5.96
C ASP A 44 32.96 57.38 6.82
N SER A 45 33.87 58.33 7.02
CA SER A 45 34.67 58.38 8.24
C SER A 45 33.78 58.99 9.32
N VAL A 46 32.96 58.16 9.96
CA VAL A 46 32.14 58.59 11.10
C VAL A 46 32.62 57.80 12.30
N ASP A 47 33.30 58.52 13.20
CA ASP A 47 33.41 58.15 14.61
C ASP A 47 32.06 57.60 15.06
N MET A 48 32.04 56.43 15.72
CA MET A 48 30.80 55.91 16.29
C MET A 48 30.12 57.01 17.12
N ASP A 49 28.81 57.22 16.91
CA ASP A 49 28.00 58.15 17.68
C ASP A 49 28.29 57.95 19.18
N SER A 50 28.75 59.01 19.84
CA SER A 50 29.11 59.03 21.26
C SER A 50 27.99 58.52 22.17
N ASP A 51 26.76 58.59 21.68
CA ASP A 51 25.54 58.26 22.42
C ASP A 51 25.28 56.75 22.45
N GLU A 52 25.63 56.00 21.39
CA GLU A 52 25.60 54.52 21.45
C GLU A 52 26.71 54.00 22.37
N GLU A 53 27.92 54.57 22.31
CA GLU A 53 28.99 54.21 23.26
C GLU A 53 28.56 54.50 24.70
N ALA A 54 27.89 55.62 24.97
CA ALA A 54 27.37 55.98 26.29
C ALA A 54 26.29 54.99 26.78
N LEU A 55 25.41 54.52 25.91
CA LEU A 55 24.32 53.60 26.26
C LEU A 55 24.84 52.17 26.54
N TYR A 56 25.81 51.70 25.75
CA TYR A 56 26.55 50.46 26.04
C TYR A 56 27.43 50.60 27.28
N PHE A 57 28.00 51.78 27.53
CA PHE A 57 28.76 52.12 28.72
C PHE A 57 27.89 52.13 29.98
N GLU A 58 26.67 52.65 29.92
CA GLU A 58 25.70 52.65 31.02
C GLU A 58 25.18 51.23 31.30
N GLN A 59 24.91 50.43 30.26
CA GLN A 59 24.56 49.01 30.40
C GLN A 59 25.69 48.17 31.01
N SER A 60 26.93 48.41 30.59
CA SER A 60 28.10 47.70 31.14
C SER A 60 28.45 48.17 32.55
N GLN A 61 28.22 49.44 32.91
CA GLN A 61 28.27 49.92 34.29
C GLN A 61 27.19 49.29 35.16
N LEU A 62 25.95 49.16 34.67
CA LEU A 62 24.86 48.48 35.39
C LEU A 62 25.13 46.99 35.60
N MET A 63 25.79 46.32 34.64
CA MET A 63 26.23 44.93 34.81
C MET A 63 27.44 44.79 35.73
N ALA A 64 28.40 45.73 35.69
CA ALA A 64 29.55 45.75 36.59
C ALA A 64 29.16 46.14 38.04
N ALA A 65 28.17 47.02 38.21
CA ALA A 65 27.64 47.43 39.51
C ALA A 65 26.78 46.34 40.18
N ASN A 66 26.27 45.38 39.42
CA ASN A 66 25.55 44.20 39.93
C ASN A 66 26.49 43.02 40.29
N ASN A 67 27.81 43.16 40.11
CA ASN A 67 28.75 42.20 40.64
C ASN A 67 29.03 42.50 42.13
N THR A 68 28.64 41.53 42.94
CA THR A 68 29.10 41.16 44.30
C THR A 68 30.30 41.98 44.82
N PRO A 69 30.30 42.43 46.10
CA PRO A 69 31.45 43.12 46.69
C PRO A 69 32.74 42.35 46.40
N LEU A 70 33.85 43.08 46.15
CA LEU A 70 35.22 42.56 45.94
C LEU A 70 35.52 41.34 46.83
N ARG A 71 35.11 40.15 46.38
CA ARG A 71 35.49 38.88 46.96
C ARG A 71 36.87 38.58 46.41
N GLY A 72 37.81 38.22 47.28
CA GLY A 72 39.10 37.72 46.83
C GLY A 72 38.91 36.54 45.87
N ASN A 73 39.86 36.33 44.95
CA ASN A 73 39.84 35.21 44.01
C ASN A 73 39.48 33.90 44.73
N GLU A 74 38.38 33.26 44.34
CA GLU A 74 37.98 31.92 44.79
C GLU A 74 38.43 30.87 43.75
N PRO A 75 38.90 29.67 44.16
CA PRO A 75 39.42 28.69 43.20
C PRO A 75 38.33 28.24 42.24
N ALA A 76 38.64 28.14 40.94
CA ALA A 76 37.69 27.54 40.00
C ALA A 76 37.32 26.11 40.44
N ASP A 77 36.05 25.74 40.26
CA ASP A 77 35.58 24.40 40.56
C ASP A 77 36.29 23.35 39.70
N TYR A 78 36.56 23.66 38.44
CA TYR A 78 37.22 22.76 37.49
C TYR A 78 38.13 23.51 36.50
N GLY A 79 38.99 22.76 35.78
CA GLY A 79 39.81 23.28 34.69
C GLY A 79 41.14 23.93 35.09
N THR A 80 41.41 24.13 36.38
CA THR A 80 42.73 24.54 36.88
C THR A 80 43.70 23.36 36.96
N ILE A 81 45.00 23.63 36.82
CA ILE A 81 46.05 22.61 36.86
C ILE A 81 46.47 22.39 38.31
N GLU A 82 46.34 21.18 38.84
CA GLU A 82 46.78 20.84 40.21
C GLU A 82 48.23 20.36 40.22
N LEU A 83 48.62 19.56 39.21
CA LEU A 83 49.93 18.92 39.13
C LEU A 83 50.34 18.65 37.67
N ILE A 84 51.63 18.78 37.38
CA ILE A 84 52.25 18.27 36.16
C ILE A 84 53.43 17.37 36.51
N ARG A 85 53.53 16.23 35.83
CA ARG A 85 54.62 15.27 35.95
C ARG A 85 55.21 14.99 34.58
N LEU A 86 56.52 15.10 34.47
CA LEU A 86 57.31 14.87 33.28
C LEU A 86 58.27 13.71 33.54
N GLU A 87 58.33 12.77 32.62
CA GLU A 87 59.28 11.65 32.63
C GLU A 87 59.95 11.56 31.26
N ASN A 88 61.29 11.59 31.25
CA ASN A 88 62.12 11.55 30.04
C ASN A 88 61.74 12.60 28.98
N PHE A 89 61.31 13.79 29.42
CA PHE A 89 60.80 14.86 28.56
C PHE A 89 61.81 16.01 28.46
N MET A 90 62.27 16.30 27.24
CA MET A 90 63.31 17.29 26.93
C MET A 90 64.55 17.14 27.83
N CYS A 91 64.83 18.13 28.69
CA CYS A 91 65.98 18.10 29.59
C CYS A 91 65.70 17.41 30.94
N HIS A 92 64.44 17.01 31.20
CA HIS A 92 64.01 16.47 32.49
C HIS A 92 63.91 14.94 32.47
N PRO A 93 64.74 14.21 33.22
CA PRO A 93 64.55 12.76 33.41
C PRO A 93 63.28 12.46 34.23
N CYS A 94 63.07 13.17 35.34
CA CYS A 94 61.84 13.11 36.10
C CYS A 94 61.62 14.47 36.79
N LEU A 95 60.48 15.11 36.56
CA LEU A 95 60.09 16.37 37.19
C LEU A 95 58.63 16.27 37.62
N GLU A 96 58.35 16.54 38.90
CA GLU A 96 56.98 16.70 39.40
C GLU A 96 56.83 18.12 39.94
N MET A 97 55.79 18.82 39.49
CA MET A 97 55.49 20.18 39.87
C MET A 97 54.02 20.30 40.26
N LYS A 98 53.78 20.78 41.49
CA LYS A 98 52.45 21.01 42.03
C LYS A 98 52.15 22.51 41.96
N PHE A 99 50.96 22.86 41.48
CA PHE A 99 50.50 24.23 41.38
C PHE A 99 49.51 24.55 42.51
N GLY A 100 49.44 25.80 42.92
CA GLY A 100 48.39 26.37 43.74
C GLY A 100 47.20 26.82 42.86
N PRO A 101 46.01 27.01 43.45
CA PRO A 101 44.78 27.31 42.71
C PRO A 101 44.74 28.68 42.04
N PHE A 102 45.64 29.59 42.43
CA PHE A 102 45.65 30.99 42.02
C PHE A 102 46.94 31.33 41.27
N MET A 103 47.89 32.02 41.91
CA MET A 103 49.12 32.45 41.28
C MET A 103 50.26 31.45 41.50
N ASN A 104 50.99 31.16 40.44
CA ASN A 104 52.11 30.23 40.43
C ASN A 104 53.31 30.88 39.74
N PHE A 105 54.41 31.06 40.46
CA PHE A 105 55.68 31.53 39.90
C PHE A 105 56.64 30.37 39.72
N VAL A 106 57.05 30.07 38.49
CA VAL A 106 58.11 29.09 38.22
C VAL A 106 59.42 29.86 37.97
N VAL A 107 60.35 29.76 38.91
CA VAL A 107 61.60 30.55 38.90
C VAL A 107 62.83 29.65 38.76
N GLY A 108 63.87 30.13 38.09
CA GLY A 108 65.15 29.41 37.98
C GLY A 108 66.07 29.94 36.88
N GLN A 109 67.36 29.58 36.93
CA GLN A 109 68.36 30.09 35.98
C GLN A 109 68.05 29.72 34.52
N ASN A 110 68.63 30.47 33.58
CA ASN A 110 68.53 30.13 32.16
C ASN A 110 69.12 28.74 31.90
N GLY A 111 68.40 27.89 31.19
CA GLY A 111 68.80 26.50 30.93
C GLY A 111 68.28 25.46 31.92
N SER A 112 67.58 25.84 33.01
CA SER A 112 66.97 24.87 33.94
C SER A 112 65.72 24.15 33.41
N GLY A 113 65.34 24.39 32.15
CA GLY A 113 64.20 23.71 31.52
C GLY A 113 62.82 24.20 31.95
N LYS A 114 62.68 25.45 32.43
CA LYS A 114 61.40 26.04 32.89
C LYS A 114 60.31 25.99 31.80
N SER A 115 60.63 26.48 30.60
CA SER A 115 59.71 26.51 29.46
C SER A 115 59.30 25.12 28.95
N ALA A 116 60.04 24.06 29.33
CA ALA A 116 59.64 22.69 29.01
C ALA A 116 58.33 22.30 29.73
N VAL A 117 58.02 22.91 30.88
CA VAL A 117 56.80 22.68 31.64
C VAL A 117 55.57 23.17 30.86
N LEU A 118 55.61 24.39 30.29
CA LEU A 118 54.54 24.91 29.45
C LEU A 118 54.39 24.13 28.15
N THR A 119 55.53 23.79 27.53
CA THR A 119 55.55 22.96 26.32
C THR A 119 54.88 21.61 26.58
N ALA A 120 55.19 20.97 27.71
CA ALA A 120 54.59 19.71 28.12
C ALA A 120 53.08 19.84 28.40
N LEU A 121 52.68 20.90 29.11
CA LEU A 121 51.28 21.19 29.41
C LEU A 121 50.44 21.33 28.13
N THR A 122 50.89 22.20 27.21
CA THR A 122 50.23 22.45 25.93
C THR A 122 50.12 21.18 25.09
N LEU A 123 51.20 20.39 24.97
CA LEU A 123 51.17 19.13 24.23
C LEU A 123 50.29 18.08 24.90
N CYS A 124 50.33 17.94 26.22
CA CYS A 124 49.52 16.93 26.93
C CYS A 124 48.02 17.21 26.80
N LEU A 125 47.63 18.47 26.71
CA LEU A 125 46.25 18.91 26.53
C LEU A 125 45.84 19.02 25.06
N GLY A 126 46.50 18.31 24.14
CA GLY A 126 45.99 18.11 22.78
C GLY A 126 46.51 19.03 21.69
N ALA A 127 47.32 20.05 22.03
CA ALA A 127 47.90 20.98 21.07
C ALA A 127 48.86 20.29 20.08
N LYS A 128 49.02 20.91 18.91
CA LYS A 128 49.98 20.46 17.88
C LYS A 128 51.40 20.89 18.25
N ALA A 129 52.39 20.07 17.90
CA ALA A 129 53.81 20.37 18.12
C ALA A 129 54.25 21.72 17.54
N THR A 130 53.72 22.07 16.36
CA THR A 130 53.99 23.34 15.67
C THR A 130 53.59 24.58 16.47
N VAL A 131 52.63 24.48 17.38
CA VAL A 131 52.16 25.61 18.21
C VAL A 131 53.21 26.00 19.26
N THR A 132 54.07 25.06 19.66
CA THR A 132 55.04 25.27 20.74
C THR A 132 56.31 26.00 20.31
N ASN A 133 56.52 26.27 19.01
CA ASN A 133 57.72 26.86 18.40
C ASN A 133 59.07 26.18 18.74
N ARG A 134 59.07 25.07 19.48
CA ARG A 134 60.27 24.37 20.00
C ARG A 134 60.56 23.04 19.31
N GLY A 135 59.71 22.61 18.37
CA GLY A 135 59.92 21.39 17.59
C GLY A 135 58.81 21.14 16.57
N GLY A 136 59.18 20.76 15.34
CA GLY A 136 58.21 20.46 14.28
C GLY A 136 57.55 19.08 14.40
N ASN A 137 58.16 18.17 15.17
CA ASN A 137 57.67 16.82 15.37
C ASN A 137 57.70 16.43 16.86
N VAL A 138 56.88 15.44 17.21
CA VAL A 138 56.72 15.03 18.61
C VAL A 138 57.95 14.28 19.15
N LYS A 139 58.77 13.69 18.27
CA LYS A 139 60.00 12.96 18.62
C LYS A 139 61.05 13.87 19.27
N SER A 140 61.08 15.13 18.85
CA SER A 140 62.03 16.13 19.35
C SER A 140 61.87 16.48 20.83
N PHE A 141 60.75 16.11 21.45
CA PHE A 141 60.49 16.37 22.88
C PHE A 141 60.90 15.20 23.80
N ILE A 142 61.35 14.07 23.26
CA ILE A 142 61.88 12.95 24.04
C ILE A 142 63.32 13.28 24.44
N LYS A 143 63.67 13.07 25.71
CA LYS A 143 65.01 13.28 26.21
C LYS A 143 66.03 12.46 25.42
N GLU A 144 67.17 13.08 25.08
CA GLU A 144 68.23 12.41 24.34
C GLU A 144 68.73 11.16 25.07
N GLY A 145 68.80 10.04 24.36
CA GLY A 145 69.15 8.72 24.92
C GLY A 145 67.95 7.85 25.31
N GLU A 146 66.74 8.42 25.40
CA GLU A 146 65.54 7.70 25.81
C GLU A 146 64.66 7.27 24.62
N HIS A 147 63.82 6.25 24.83
CA HIS A 147 62.91 5.71 23.80
C HIS A 147 61.49 6.25 23.89
N MET A 148 61.09 6.70 25.08
CA MET A 148 59.75 7.22 25.36
C MET A 148 59.80 8.37 26.36
N ALA A 149 58.85 9.28 26.24
CA ALA A 149 58.59 10.34 27.21
C ALA A 149 57.13 10.29 27.66
N VAL A 150 56.87 10.53 28.94
CA VAL A 150 55.52 10.57 29.51
C VAL A 150 55.28 11.92 30.14
N VAL A 151 54.15 12.53 29.79
CA VAL A 151 53.66 13.75 30.43
C VAL A 151 52.30 13.45 31.04
N GLU A 152 52.12 13.82 32.30
CA GLU A 152 50.87 13.66 33.03
C GLU A 152 50.44 15.00 33.63
N VAL A 153 49.20 15.41 33.37
CA VAL A 153 48.60 16.67 33.83
C VAL A 153 47.35 16.34 34.63
N HIS A 154 47.27 16.87 35.85
CA HIS A 154 46.14 16.68 36.75
C HIS A 154 45.27 17.94 36.72
N LEU A 155 44.04 17.79 36.23
CA LEU A 155 43.05 18.84 36.12
C LEU A 155 42.08 18.74 37.29
N ARG A 156 41.81 19.87 37.94
CA ARG A 156 40.79 19.96 38.97
C ARG A 156 39.40 19.71 38.37
N ASN A 157 38.57 18.93 39.06
CA ASN A 157 37.24 18.51 38.61
C ASN A 157 36.22 18.46 39.77
N ARG A 158 36.05 19.58 40.47
CA ARG A 158 35.13 19.74 41.61
C ARG A 158 33.87 20.49 41.17
N GLY A 159 32.97 20.76 42.11
CA GLY A 159 31.69 21.43 41.82
C GLY A 159 30.91 20.70 40.71
N ASP A 160 30.50 21.47 39.71
CA ASP A 160 29.91 21.02 38.44
C ASP A 160 31.01 20.54 37.46
N GLY A 161 31.80 19.56 37.88
CA GLY A 161 32.92 19.02 37.10
C GLY A 161 32.47 18.00 36.05
N PHE A 162 33.24 17.89 34.95
CA PHE A 162 32.99 16.94 33.86
C PHE A 162 32.92 15.50 34.37
N LYS A 163 31.76 14.86 34.19
CA LYS A 163 31.50 13.45 34.56
C LYS A 163 32.10 13.10 35.93
N LYS A 164 31.83 13.92 36.95
CA LYS A 164 32.44 13.81 38.29
C LYS A 164 32.28 12.43 38.92
N ASP A 165 31.15 11.75 38.70
CA ASP A 165 30.91 10.39 39.21
C ASP A 165 31.89 9.34 38.62
N VAL A 166 32.43 9.60 37.43
CA VAL A 166 33.33 8.70 36.72
C VAL A 166 34.80 9.00 37.04
N TYR A 167 35.18 10.28 36.96
CA TYR A 167 36.58 10.68 37.12
C TYR A 167 36.96 11.10 38.54
N GLY A 168 35.98 11.46 39.37
CA GLY A 168 36.19 12.03 40.70
C GLY A 168 36.61 13.50 40.65
N GLU A 169 37.21 13.97 41.75
CA GLU A 169 37.57 15.38 41.96
C GLU A 169 38.76 15.88 41.12
N THR A 170 39.48 14.99 40.44
CA THR A 170 40.65 15.29 39.61
C THR A 170 40.64 14.38 38.38
N ILE A 171 40.79 14.96 37.19
CA ILE A 171 40.99 14.22 35.94
C ILE A 171 42.48 14.20 35.61
N ILE A 172 43.04 13.02 35.39
CA ILE A 172 44.46 12.86 35.08
C ILE A 172 44.60 12.57 33.59
N VAL A 173 45.18 13.51 32.84
CA VAL A 173 45.48 13.35 31.42
C VAL A 173 46.95 12.96 31.28
N GLN A 174 47.22 11.74 30.82
CA GLN A 174 48.56 11.28 30.50
C GLN A 174 48.73 11.16 28.98
N ARG A 175 49.77 11.78 28.44
CA ARG A 175 50.21 11.62 27.05
C ARG A 175 51.59 10.95 27.02
N THR A 176 51.71 9.89 26.21
CA THR A 176 52.97 9.17 26.00
C THR A 176 53.48 9.42 24.58
N PHE A 177 54.76 9.75 24.48
CA PHE A 177 55.46 10.05 23.25
C PHE A 177 56.50 8.97 22.96
N ASN A 178 56.38 8.28 21.83
CA ASN A 178 57.34 7.26 21.43
C ASN A 178 58.22 7.74 20.28
N ARG A 179 59.45 7.23 20.21
CA ARG A 179 60.43 7.58 19.15
C ARG A 179 59.98 7.18 17.74
N ASP A 180 59.06 6.22 17.63
CA ASP A 180 58.44 5.85 16.36
C ASP A 180 57.49 6.93 15.81
N GLY A 181 57.07 7.88 16.67
CA GLY A 181 56.17 8.99 16.33
C GLY A 181 54.72 8.73 16.71
N VAL A 182 54.40 7.52 17.16
CA VAL A 182 53.09 7.17 17.72
C VAL A 182 52.94 7.84 19.10
N THR A 183 51.82 8.52 19.31
CA THR A 183 51.48 9.13 20.61
C THR A 183 50.18 8.54 21.13
N THR A 184 50.12 8.24 22.42
CA THR A 184 48.92 7.65 23.05
C THR A 184 48.44 8.49 24.23
N TYR A 185 47.13 8.49 24.46
CA TYR A 185 46.50 9.14 25.60
C TYR A 185 45.97 8.11 26.58
N LYS A 186 46.05 8.43 27.87
CA LYS A 186 45.33 7.75 28.94
C LYS A 186 44.69 8.81 29.82
N ILE A 187 43.37 8.82 29.90
CA ILE A 187 42.57 9.71 30.75
C ILE A 187 42.12 8.89 31.95
N LYS A 188 42.56 9.26 33.14
CA LYS A 188 42.35 8.50 34.37
C LYS A 188 41.52 9.29 35.38
N ALA A 189 40.82 8.56 36.23
CA ALA A 189 40.19 9.10 37.43
C ALA A 189 41.24 9.40 38.51
N LYS A 190 40.86 10.16 39.56
CA LYS A 190 41.71 10.43 40.75
C LYS A 190 42.26 9.17 41.41
N SER A 191 41.56 8.04 41.31
CA SER A 191 42.00 6.73 41.81
C SER A 191 43.15 6.10 41.00
N GLY A 192 43.54 6.70 39.87
CA GLY A 192 44.54 6.16 38.93
C GLY A 192 43.95 5.18 37.90
N LYS A 193 42.65 4.84 37.98
CA LYS A 193 41.98 3.98 37.01
C LYS A 193 41.86 4.67 35.65
N VAL A 194 42.34 4.02 34.58
CA VAL A 194 42.15 4.49 33.20
C VAL A 194 40.68 4.36 32.82
N ILE A 195 40.05 5.48 32.45
CA ILE A 195 38.65 5.54 32.02
C ILE A 195 38.57 5.54 30.49
N SER A 196 39.45 6.29 29.82
CA SER A 196 39.45 6.41 28.36
C SER A 196 40.86 6.56 27.79
N VAL A 197 41.03 6.16 26.54
CA VAL A 197 42.25 6.38 25.73
C VAL A 197 41.95 7.16 24.44
N ALA A 198 40.69 7.53 24.22
CA ALA A 198 40.25 8.18 23.00
C ALA A 198 40.56 9.68 23.03
N LYS A 199 41.11 10.22 21.93
CA LYS A 199 41.35 11.66 21.78
C LYS A 199 40.05 12.47 21.86
N LYS A 200 38.92 11.92 21.39
CA LYS A 200 37.62 12.58 21.45
C LYS A 200 37.19 12.91 22.88
N GLU A 201 37.37 11.98 23.83
CA GLU A 201 37.05 12.23 25.25
C GLU A 201 37.93 13.36 25.82
N LEU A 202 39.19 13.46 25.40
CA LEU A 202 40.05 14.59 25.77
C LEU A 202 39.53 15.91 25.19
N SER A 203 39.10 15.93 23.92
CA SER A 203 38.47 17.11 23.31
C SER A 203 37.20 17.52 24.06
N ASP A 204 36.34 16.56 24.42
CA ASP A 204 35.12 16.85 25.19
C ASP A 204 35.44 17.45 26.58
N ILE A 205 36.50 16.96 27.25
CA ILE A 205 36.97 17.52 28.53
C ILE A 205 37.49 18.95 28.34
N ILE A 206 38.32 19.17 27.31
CA ILE A 206 38.89 20.48 26.98
C ILE A 206 37.79 21.49 26.67
N ASP A 207 36.81 21.11 25.86
CA ASP A 207 35.69 21.99 25.48
C ASP A 207 34.80 22.29 26.68
N TYR A 208 34.44 21.28 27.48
CA TYR A 208 33.64 21.46 28.69
C TYR A 208 34.31 22.38 29.71
N MET A 209 35.62 22.20 29.93
CA MET A 209 36.40 23.02 30.85
C MET A 209 36.91 24.33 30.22
N SER A 210 36.59 24.59 28.93
CA SER A 210 37.06 25.75 28.17
C SER A 210 38.59 25.94 28.17
N LEU A 211 39.36 24.85 28.04
CA LEU A 211 40.83 24.88 28.08
C LEU A 211 41.41 25.31 26.73
N GLN A 212 41.69 26.60 26.58
CA GLN A 212 42.17 27.15 25.31
C GLN A 212 43.71 27.04 25.16
N VAL A 213 44.26 25.82 25.16
CA VAL A 213 45.74 25.61 25.12
C VAL A 213 46.40 25.96 23.79
N ASP A 214 45.63 25.92 22.69
CA ASP A 214 46.07 26.31 21.34
C ASP A 214 45.97 27.83 21.10
N ASN A 215 45.35 28.56 22.03
CA ASN A 215 45.18 30.01 21.91
C ASN A 215 46.49 30.72 22.33
N PRO A 216 47.13 31.48 21.42
CA PRO A 216 48.41 32.16 21.70
C PRO A 216 48.30 33.21 22.80
N MET A 217 47.09 33.66 23.15
CA MET A 217 46.84 34.62 24.23
C MET A 217 46.58 33.93 25.58
N THR A 218 46.32 32.62 25.62
CA THR A 218 46.15 31.84 26.86
C THR A 218 47.48 31.30 27.36
N VAL A 219 48.29 30.76 26.44
CA VAL A 219 49.65 30.27 26.73
C VAL A 219 50.64 31.08 25.90
N LEU A 220 51.15 32.17 26.48
CA LEU A 220 52.16 33.00 25.83
C LEU A 220 53.53 32.37 26.04
N SER A 221 54.05 31.71 25.01
CA SER A 221 55.44 31.27 24.95
C SER A 221 56.39 32.46 24.84
N GLN A 222 57.66 32.27 25.14
CA GLN A 222 58.69 33.32 25.08
C GLN A 222 58.71 34.08 23.74
N ASP A 223 58.64 33.37 22.61
CA ASP A 223 58.68 33.97 21.28
C ASP A 223 57.40 34.75 20.95
N LEU A 224 56.24 34.23 21.35
CA LEU A 224 54.95 34.91 21.16
C LEU A 224 54.83 36.13 22.08
N ALA A 225 55.29 36.03 23.33
CA ALA A 225 55.41 37.14 24.25
C ALA A 225 56.32 38.23 23.67
N ARG A 226 57.46 37.86 23.07
CA ARG A 226 58.34 38.80 22.37
C ARG A 226 57.63 39.47 21.19
N GLN A 227 56.97 38.70 20.33
CA GLN A 227 56.24 39.25 19.18
C GLN A 227 55.17 40.25 19.64
N PHE A 228 54.39 39.90 20.66
CA PHE A 228 53.32 40.72 21.19
C PHE A 228 53.82 41.98 21.94
N LEU A 229 54.82 41.84 22.83
CA LEU A 229 55.33 42.90 23.72
C LEU A 229 56.45 43.76 23.12
N SER A 230 56.92 43.48 21.90
CA SER A 230 58.00 44.30 21.32
C SER A 230 57.82 44.63 19.84
N ASN A 231 57.28 43.71 19.03
CA ASN A 231 57.33 43.79 17.56
C ASN A 231 55.96 43.71 16.85
N SER A 232 54.83 43.88 17.55
CA SER A 232 53.49 43.77 16.97
C SER A 232 53.08 44.98 16.13
N THR A 233 52.64 44.78 14.88
CA THR A 233 51.92 45.81 14.10
C THR A 233 50.48 45.98 14.56
N ASP A 234 49.76 46.96 14.02
CA ASP A 234 48.36 47.19 14.40
C ASP A 234 47.43 46.08 13.87
N GLU A 235 47.76 45.48 12.72
CA GLU A 235 47.10 44.29 12.18
C GLU A 235 47.38 43.05 13.04
N ASP A 236 48.62 42.87 13.50
CA ASP A 236 48.98 41.73 14.36
C ASP A 236 48.24 41.79 15.68
N LYS A 237 48.11 42.97 16.30
CA LYS A 237 47.33 43.16 17.53
C LYS A 237 45.86 42.82 17.32
N TYR A 238 45.28 43.18 16.16
CA TYR A 238 43.91 42.81 15.81
C TYR A 238 43.75 41.30 15.63
N LYS A 239 44.72 40.63 14.99
CA LYS A 239 44.74 39.16 14.88
C LYS A 239 44.83 38.49 16.26
N PHE A 240 45.69 39.00 17.15
CA PHE A 240 45.79 38.51 18.53
C PHE A 240 44.48 38.71 19.29
N PHE A 241 43.78 39.84 19.09
CA PHE A 241 42.44 40.05 19.61
C PHE A 241 41.46 38.99 19.09
N MET A 242 41.29 38.88 17.77
CA MET A 242 40.30 37.99 17.15
C MET A 242 40.53 36.51 17.49
N LYS A 243 41.79 36.05 17.49
CA LYS A 243 42.16 34.69 17.93
C LYS A 243 42.06 34.52 19.43
N GLY A 244 42.48 35.53 20.20
CA GLY A 244 42.47 35.54 21.65
C GLY A 244 41.07 35.34 22.22
N VAL A 245 40.08 36.01 21.65
CA VAL A 245 38.67 35.87 22.07
C VAL A 245 37.87 34.86 21.24
N GLN A 246 38.55 34.06 20.40
CA GLN A 246 37.98 33.01 19.53
C GLN A 246 36.91 33.45 18.53
N LEU A 247 36.84 34.74 18.20
CA LEU A 247 35.89 35.24 17.19
C LEU A 247 36.25 34.75 15.77
N ASP A 248 37.53 34.52 15.48
CA ASP A 248 37.98 33.94 14.20
C ASP A 248 37.49 32.49 14.02
N ASP A 249 37.61 31.66 15.06
CA ASP A 249 37.16 30.26 15.02
C ASP A 249 35.64 30.19 14.82
N LEU A 250 34.90 31.04 15.53
CA LEU A 250 33.45 31.12 15.41
C LEU A 250 33.03 31.60 14.02
N TYR A 251 33.73 32.59 13.46
CA TYR A 251 33.48 33.07 12.10
C TYR A 251 33.77 32.00 11.05
N ALA A 252 34.87 31.25 11.19
CA ALA A 252 35.21 30.15 10.28
C ALA A 252 34.15 29.04 10.29
N LEU A 253 33.61 28.68 11.47
CA LEU A 253 32.50 27.73 11.58
C LEU A 253 31.25 28.22 10.85
N TYR A 254 30.93 29.51 10.95
CA TYR A 254 29.77 30.08 10.27
C TYR A 254 29.98 30.16 8.75
N GLN A 255 31.19 30.47 8.28
CA GLN A 255 31.50 30.41 6.85
C GLN A 255 31.40 28.99 6.28
N ALA A 256 31.79 27.97 7.05
CA ALA A 256 31.58 26.59 6.66
C ALA A 256 30.08 26.26 6.50
N LEU A 257 29.23 26.75 7.41
CA LEU A 257 27.78 26.59 7.32
C LEU A 257 27.20 27.29 6.08
N LYS A 258 27.68 28.49 5.75
CA LYS A 258 27.31 29.19 4.50
C LYS A 258 27.71 28.41 3.24
N SER A 259 28.88 27.77 3.26
CA SER A 259 29.32 26.95 2.13
C SER A 259 28.45 25.69 1.95
N GLN A 260 27.94 25.11 3.04
CA GLN A 260 27.01 23.98 2.99
C GLN A 260 25.65 24.40 2.43
N GLN A 261 25.17 25.60 2.74
CA GLN A 261 23.94 26.15 2.14
C GLN A 261 24.05 26.26 0.62
N ALA A 262 25.15 26.82 0.12
CA ALA A 262 25.37 26.93 -1.33
C ALA A 262 25.40 25.57 -2.04
N GLN A 263 25.88 24.51 -1.36
CA GLN A 263 25.81 23.15 -1.90
C GLN A 263 24.37 22.63 -1.95
N ILE A 264 23.55 22.92 -0.93
CA ILE A 264 22.13 22.56 -0.90
C ILE A 264 21.36 23.30 -2.00
N ASP A 265 21.62 24.59 -2.21
CA ASP A 265 21.00 25.40 -3.27
C ASP A 265 21.21 24.75 -4.65
N SER A 266 22.45 24.33 -4.96
CA SER A 266 22.76 23.66 -6.22
C SER A 266 22.02 22.33 -6.40
N VAL A 267 21.84 21.57 -5.31
CA VAL A 267 21.07 20.32 -5.34
C VAL A 267 19.58 20.60 -5.55
N LEU A 268 19.03 21.62 -4.90
CA LEU A 268 17.63 22.03 -5.07
C LEU A 268 17.34 22.46 -6.51
N GLU A 269 18.25 23.22 -7.13
CA GLU A 269 18.10 23.67 -8.52
C GLU A 269 18.08 22.48 -9.50
N SER A 270 19.00 21.53 -9.33
CA SER A 270 19.01 20.29 -10.13
C SER A 270 17.74 19.45 -9.92
N LYS A 271 17.28 19.33 -8.67
CA LYS A 271 16.06 18.55 -8.35
C LYS A 271 14.78 19.23 -8.84
N ALA A 272 14.75 20.54 -8.95
CA ALA A 272 13.63 21.27 -9.53
C ALA A 272 13.43 20.92 -11.01
N GLU A 273 14.52 20.74 -11.77
CA GLU A 273 14.46 20.28 -13.16
C GLU A 273 13.96 18.83 -13.25
N ASP A 274 14.49 17.90 -12.43
CA ASP A 274 14.00 16.52 -12.34
C ASP A 274 12.49 16.45 -12.07
N ILE A 275 12.00 17.27 -11.12
CA ILE A 275 10.57 17.32 -10.77
C ILE A 275 9.73 17.83 -11.94
N ARG A 276 10.23 18.81 -12.71
CA ARG A 276 9.55 19.33 -13.90
C ARG A 276 9.35 18.22 -14.94
N GLU A 277 10.41 17.46 -15.23
CA GLU A 277 10.34 16.32 -16.16
C GLU A 277 9.37 15.24 -15.66
N LEU A 278 9.47 14.85 -14.39
CA LEU A 278 8.56 13.86 -13.79
C LEU A 278 7.10 14.31 -13.80
N LYS A 279 6.85 15.62 -13.65
CA LYS A 279 5.50 16.20 -13.73
C LYS A 279 4.92 16.07 -15.13
N GLU A 280 5.68 16.44 -16.15
CA GLU A 280 5.26 16.29 -17.56
C GLU A 280 4.97 14.82 -17.87
N ASP A 281 5.84 13.92 -17.44
CA ASP A 281 5.70 12.48 -17.60
C ASP A 281 4.41 11.94 -16.94
N LYS A 282 4.11 12.41 -15.74
CA LYS A 282 2.88 12.09 -15.01
C LYS A 282 1.65 12.64 -15.71
N GLU A 283 1.68 13.86 -16.22
CA GLU A 283 0.55 14.47 -16.97
C GLU A 283 0.24 13.72 -18.27
N VAL A 284 1.27 13.27 -18.99
CA VAL A 284 1.10 12.44 -20.19
C VAL A 284 0.42 11.11 -19.84
N ALA A 285 0.85 10.44 -18.77
CA ALA A 285 0.23 9.20 -18.31
C ALA A 285 -1.20 9.42 -17.77
N GLU A 286 -1.46 10.55 -17.11
CA GLU A 286 -2.80 10.92 -16.61
C GLU A 286 -3.80 11.10 -17.75
N LYS A 287 -3.40 11.76 -18.85
CA LYS A 287 -4.25 11.91 -20.04
C LYS A 287 -4.64 10.55 -20.63
N LYS A 288 -3.69 9.61 -20.73
CA LYS A 288 -3.95 8.23 -21.20
C LYS A 288 -4.86 7.46 -20.25
N PHE A 289 -4.67 7.61 -18.94
CA PHE A 289 -5.51 6.94 -17.94
C PHE A 289 -6.95 7.47 -17.93
N LYS A 290 -7.16 8.79 -18.08
CA LYS A 290 -8.50 9.38 -18.21
C LYS A 290 -9.24 8.86 -19.45
N LEU A 291 -8.55 8.74 -20.58
CA LEU A 291 -9.12 8.16 -21.78
C LEU A 291 -9.56 6.70 -21.57
N LEU A 292 -8.79 5.92 -20.80
CA LEU A 292 -9.13 4.55 -20.42
C LEU A 292 -10.37 4.48 -19.52
N GLN A 293 -10.48 5.34 -18.50
CA GLN A 293 -11.68 5.42 -17.65
C GLN A 293 -12.94 5.72 -18.46
N GLN A 294 -12.87 6.71 -19.36
CA GLN A 294 -14.00 7.04 -20.24
C GLN A 294 -14.42 5.85 -21.12
N THR A 295 -13.46 5.03 -21.57
CA THR A 295 -13.75 3.81 -22.35
C THR A 295 -14.38 2.72 -21.48
N ASP A 296 -13.93 2.53 -20.24
CA ASP A 296 -14.53 1.55 -19.32
C ASP A 296 -15.95 1.95 -18.89
N ASP A 297 -16.26 3.23 -18.73
CA ASP A 297 -17.62 3.71 -18.51
C ASP A 297 -18.56 3.39 -19.68
N LEU A 298 -18.07 3.54 -20.91
CA LEU A 298 -18.80 3.13 -22.12
C LEU A 298 -19.05 1.61 -22.15
N ARG A 299 -18.05 0.79 -21.76
CA ARG A 299 -18.20 -0.68 -21.65
C ARG A 299 -19.24 -1.08 -20.61
N ASN A 300 -19.28 -0.40 -19.47
CA ASN A 300 -20.30 -0.62 -18.44
C ASN A 300 -21.71 -0.28 -18.94
N ASN A 301 -21.84 0.77 -19.77
CA ASN A 301 -23.12 1.11 -20.39
C ASN A 301 -23.54 0.08 -21.45
N VAL A 302 -22.59 -0.45 -22.24
CA VAL A 302 -22.85 -1.57 -23.17
C VAL A 302 -23.36 -2.80 -22.41
N ASN A 303 -22.73 -3.19 -21.30
CA ASN A 303 -23.19 -4.32 -20.49
C ASN A 303 -24.61 -4.13 -19.95
N LYS A 304 -24.97 -2.91 -19.53
CA LYS A 304 -26.34 -2.59 -19.09
C LYS A 304 -27.35 -2.69 -20.24
N LEU A 305 -26.97 -2.26 -21.45
CA LEU A 305 -27.82 -2.35 -22.64
C LEU A 305 -27.96 -3.79 -23.14
N LEU A 306 -26.91 -4.61 -23.09
CA LEU A 306 -26.97 -6.04 -23.41
C LEU A 306 -27.92 -6.79 -22.49
N LEU A 307 -27.92 -6.47 -21.19
CA LEU A 307 -28.88 -7.04 -20.24
C LEU A 307 -30.32 -6.63 -20.60
N LYS A 308 -30.55 -5.36 -20.93
CA LYS A 308 -31.87 -4.89 -21.39
C LYS A 308 -32.31 -5.56 -22.69
N HIS A 309 -31.40 -5.75 -23.64
CA HIS A 309 -31.67 -6.41 -24.92
C HIS A 309 -32.11 -7.87 -24.72
N ALA A 310 -31.41 -8.63 -23.88
CA ALA A 310 -31.74 -10.02 -23.59
C ALA A 310 -33.15 -10.18 -22.97
N TRP A 311 -33.53 -9.30 -22.04
CA TRP A 311 -34.86 -9.34 -21.43
C TRP A 311 -35.96 -8.76 -22.33
N ALA A 312 -35.65 -7.84 -23.24
CA ALA A 312 -36.59 -7.36 -24.27
C ALA A 312 -36.98 -8.49 -25.25
N GLN A 313 -36.01 -9.32 -25.68
CA GLN A 313 -36.27 -10.50 -26.51
C GLN A 313 -37.18 -11.53 -25.81
N VAL A 314 -36.97 -11.76 -24.51
CA VAL A 314 -37.84 -12.65 -23.71
C VAL A 314 -39.27 -12.09 -23.62
N SER A 315 -39.42 -10.77 -23.46
CA SER A 315 -40.73 -10.12 -23.41
C SER A 315 -41.49 -10.23 -24.75
N GLU A 316 -40.82 -10.04 -25.88
CA GLU A 316 -41.41 -10.21 -27.22
C GLU A 316 -41.81 -11.67 -27.48
N SER A 317 -40.95 -12.64 -27.15
CA SER A 317 -41.24 -14.07 -27.28
C SER A 317 -42.39 -14.53 -26.39
N LYS A 318 -42.53 -13.95 -25.19
CA LYS A 318 -43.63 -14.25 -24.27
C LYS A 318 -44.98 -13.76 -24.82
N SER A 319 -45.00 -12.57 -25.41
CA SER A 319 -46.17 -12.04 -26.13
C SER A 319 -46.58 -12.94 -27.30
N TYR A 320 -45.61 -13.49 -28.02
CA TYR A 320 -45.85 -14.42 -29.13
C TYR A 320 -46.43 -15.76 -28.66
N LEU A 321 -45.95 -16.30 -27.54
CA LEU A 321 -46.48 -17.52 -26.93
C LEU A 321 -47.92 -17.32 -26.42
N ASP A 322 -48.21 -16.19 -25.77
CA ASP A 322 -49.55 -15.86 -25.29
C ASP A 322 -50.55 -15.74 -26.45
N ALA A 323 -50.14 -15.13 -27.57
CA ALA A 323 -50.96 -15.04 -28.79
C ALA A 323 -51.20 -16.43 -29.43
N ALA A 324 -50.19 -17.30 -29.45
CA ALA A 324 -50.32 -18.67 -29.97
C ALA A 324 -51.23 -19.55 -29.10
N ASN A 325 -51.11 -19.45 -27.77
CA ASN A 325 -51.94 -20.19 -26.82
C ASN A 325 -53.41 -19.74 -26.86
N THR A 326 -53.67 -18.44 -27.07
CA THR A 326 -55.04 -17.93 -27.21
C THR A 326 -55.73 -18.52 -28.43
N LYS A 327 -55.05 -18.54 -29.59
CA LYS A 327 -55.58 -19.15 -30.83
C LYS A 327 -55.81 -20.66 -30.72
N LEU A 328 -54.94 -21.36 -30.00
CA LEU A 328 -55.08 -22.79 -29.73
C LEU A 328 -56.31 -23.09 -28.87
N SER A 329 -56.54 -22.30 -27.81
CA SER A 329 -57.72 -22.41 -26.95
C SER A 329 -59.03 -22.19 -27.71
N ASP A 330 -59.08 -21.19 -28.60
CA ASP A 330 -60.28 -20.89 -29.38
C ASP A 330 -60.61 -22.02 -30.39
N SER A 331 -59.59 -22.61 -31.02
CA SER A 331 -59.76 -23.76 -31.93
C SER A 331 -60.20 -25.03 -31.20
N GLN A 332 -59.70 -25.26 -29.97
CA GLN A 332 -60.13 -26.37 -29.11
C GLN A 332 -61.61 -26.26 -28.71
N ARG A 333 -62.11 -25.05 -28.41
CA ARG A 333 -63.54 -24.82 -28.15
C ARG A 333 -64.42 -25.08 -29.37
N MET A 334 -63.97 -24.73 -30.57
CA MET A 334 -64.72 -25.04 -31.80
C MET A 334 -64.83 -26.55 -32.05
N ARG A 335 -63.77 -27.31 -31.76
CA ARG A 335 -63.81 -28.78 -31.82
C ARG A 335 -64.80 -29.38 -30.83
N GLU A 336 -64.88 -28.87 -29.61
CA GLU A 336 -65.87 -29.33 -28.63
C GLU A 336 -67.32 -29.12 -29.12
N GLY A 337 -67.59 -28.01 -29.81
CA GLY A 337 -68.88 -27.77 -30.47
C GLY A 337 -69.19 -28.77 -31.58
N LEU A 338 -68.23 -29.04 -32.46
CA LEU A 338 -68.38 -30.02 -33.56
C LEU A 338 -68.57 -31.45 -33.04
N ASN A 339 -67.93 -31.83 -31.94
CA ASN A 339 -68.13 -33.13 -31.30
C ASN A 339 -69.57 -33.32 -30.78
N ALA A 340 -70.18 -32.26 -30.22
CA ALA A 340 -71.57 -32.30 -29.78
C ALA A 340 -72.56 -32.39 -30.97
N GLU A 341 -72.22 -31.81 -32.12
CA GLU A 341 -72.99 -31.96 -33.36
C GLU A 341 -72.84 -33.37 -33.94
N LEU A 342 -71.64 -33.98 -33.85
CA LEU A 342 -71.39 -35.35 -34.27
C LEU A 342 -72.22 -36.35 -33.48
N GLU A 343 -72.28 -36.21 -32.15
CA GLU A 343 -73.04 -37.11 -31.27
C GLU A 343 -74.55 -37.11 -31.62
N ASN A 344 -75.10 -35.96 -32.00
CA ASN A 344 -76.47 -35.84 -32.48
C ASN A 344 -76.70 -36.48 -33.86
N ALA A 345 -75.71 -36.36 -34.77
CA ALA A 345 -75.76 -37.00 -36.08
C ALA A 345 -75.63 -38.54 -35.99
N GLU A 346 -74.79 -39.04 -35.07
CA GLU A 346 -74.61 -40.47 -34.79
C GLU A 346 -75.88 -41.11 -34.22
N ALA A 347 -76.59 -40.41 -33.33
CA ALA A 347 -77.90 -40.84 -32.84
C ALA A 347 -78.94 -40.96 -33.98
N ALA A 348 -78.92 -40.03 -34.95
CA ALA A 348 -79.78 -40.10 -36.13
C ALA A 348 -79.41 -41.27 -37.05
N ILE A 349 -78.11 -41.57 -37.23
CA ILE A 349 -77.62 -42.73 -37.99
C ILE A 349 -78.12 -44.03 -37.35
N GLN A 350 -77.96 -44.21 -36.04
CA GLN A 350 -78.44 -45.40 -35.32
C GLN A 350 -79.94 -45.67 -35.53
N THR A 351 -80.74 -44.61 -35.56
CA THR A 351 -82.19 -44.71 -35.75
C THR A 351 -82.55 -45.21 -37.16
N TRP A 352 -81.78 -44.82 -38.18
CA TRP A 352 -81.97 -45.30 -39.55
C TRP A 352 -81.27 -46.64 -39.81
N GLU A 353 -80.19 -46.96 -39.10
CA GLU A 353 -79.52 -48.27 -39.06
C GLU A 353 -80.52 -49.38 -38.73
N GLN A 354 -81.34 -49.20 -37.69
CA GLN A 354 -82.39 -50.16 -37.30
C GLN A 354 -83.44 -50.35 -38.40
N LYS A 355 -83.83 -49.28 -39.10
CA LYS A 355 -84.82 -49.35 -40.19
C LYS A 355 -84.24 -49.97 -41.47
N VAL A 356 -82.95 -49.74 -41.76
CA VAL A 356 -82.23 -50.40 -42.84
C VAL A 356 -82.09 -51.89 -42.54
N SER A 357 -81.74 -52.28 -41.31
CA SER A 357 -81.61 -53.70 -40.90
C SER A 357 -82.90 -54.50 -41.12
N GLN A 358 -84.07 -53.91 -40.79
CA GLN A 358 -85.37 -54.56 -41.01
C GLN A 358 -85.76 -54.70 -42.49
N ALA A 359 -85.29 -53.79 -43.35
CA ALA A 359 -85.48 -53.87 -44.80
C ALA A 359 -84.43 -54.77 -45.48
N LEU A 360 -83.23 -54.86 -44.91
CA LEU A 360 -82.12 -55.70 -45.35
C LEU A 360 -82.44 -57.18 -45.11
N GLU A 361 -82.97 -57.57 -43.95
CA GLU A 361 -83.40 -58.97 -43.69
C GLU A 361 -84.43 -59.48 -44.71
N ALA A 362 -85.31 -58.60 -45.20
CA ALA A 362 -86.31 -58.92 -46.23
C ALA A 362 -85.72 -58.99 -47.66
N VAL A 363 -84.59 -58.31 -47.91
CA VAL A 363 -83.84 -58.34 -49.20
C VAL A 363 -82.81 -59.49 -49.21
N GLU A 364 -82.10 -59.72 -48.11
CA GLU A 364 -81.12 -60.81 -47.93
C GLU A 364 -81.77 -62.18 -48.09
N GLY A 365 -82.98 -62.39 -47.55
CA GLY A 365 -83.73 -63.63 -47.77
C GLY A 365 -84.06 -63.93 -49.25
N SER A 366 -84.05 -62.93 -50.14
CA SER A 366 -84.21 -63.10 -51.60
C SER A 366 -82.88 -62.98 -52.37
N SER A 367 -81.85 -62.36 -51.81
CA SER A 367 -80.51 -62.15 -52.40
C SER A 367 -79.54 -63.31 -52.13
N ASP A 368 -79.73 -64.08 -51.05
CA ASP A 368 -78.90 -65.25 -50.71
C ASP A 368 -79.00 -66.40 -51.73
N SER A 369 -80.05 -66.39 -52.56
CA SER A 369 -80.23 -67.34 -53.66
C SER A 369 -79.66 -66.87 -55.01
N ILE A 370 -79.28 -65.58 -55.17
CA ILE A 370 -78.82 -64.99 -56.45
C ILE A 370 -77.32 -64.65 -56.50
N ASN A 371 -76.72 -64.31 -55.35
CA ASN A 371 -75.33 -63.83 -55.27
C ASN A 371 -74.26 -64.85 -55.72
N PRO A 372 -74.37 -66.17 -55.42
CA PRO A 372 -73.37 -67.14 -55.88
C PRO A 372 -73.22 -67.18 -57.41
N LEU A 373 -74.31 -66.94 -58.14
CA LEU A 373 -74.34 -66.99 -59.61
C LEU A 373 -73.84 -65.68 -60.25
N LYS A 374 -74.03 -64.52 -59.61
CA LYS A 374 -73.55 -63.22 -60.11
C LYS A 374 -72.07 -62.99 -59.84
N ASP A 375 -71.57 -63.46 -58.69
CA ASP A 375 -70.15 -63.34 -58.34
C ASP A 375 -69.26 -64.16 -59.29
N GLU A 376 -69.67 -65.39 -59.63
CA GLU A 376 -68.95 -66.20 -60.64
C GLU A 376 -68.93 -65.53 -62.03
N LYS A 377 -69.93 -64.71 -62.40
CA LYS A 377 -70.02 -64.06 -63.73
C LYS A 377 -69.14 -62.83 -63.81
N ARG A 378 -69.16 -62.02 -62.74
CA ARG A 378 -68.42 -60.76 -62.68
C ARG A 378 -66.91 -60.99 -62.56
N GLU A 379 -66.52 -62.02 -61.80
CA GLU A 379 -65.12 -62.41 -61.67
C GLU A 379 -64.54 -62.90 -63.01
N LEU A 380 -65.36 -63.56 -63.83
CA LEU A 380 -65.01 -63.98 -65.19
C LEU A 380 -64.96 -62.82 -66.19
N GLU A 381 -65.88 -61.86 -66.11
CA GLU A 381 -65.93 -60.64 -66.95
C GLU A 381 -64.72 -59.71 -66.71
N ASP A 382 -64.38 -59.45 -65.45
CA ASP A 382 -63.26 -58.56 -65.10
C ASP A 382 -61.90 -59.15 -65.48
N ARG A 383 -61.73 -60.47 -65.32
CA ARG A 383 -60.48 -61.15 -65.73
C ARG A 383 -60.26 -61.05 -67.24
N LEU A 384 -61.33 -61.09 -68.03
CA LEU A 384 -61.29 -61.10 -69.49
C LEU A 384 -61.02 -59.71 -70.07
N LEU A 385 -61.64 -58.68 -69.49
CA LEU A 385 -61.45 -57.28 -69.88
C LEU A 385 -60.07 -56.77 -69.48
N SER A 386 -59.63 -57.06 -68.25
CA SER A 386 -58.31 -56.65 -67.74
C SER A 386 -57.18 -57.23 -68.57
N ASN A 387 -57.30 -58.49 -68.97
CA ASN A 387 -56.26 -59.17 -69.73
C ASN A 387 -56.16 -58.67 -71.18
N ARG A 388 -57.29 -58.27 -71.79
CA ARG A 388 -57.34 -57.73 -73.16
C ARG A 388 -56.63 -56.39 -73.26
N GLN A 389 -56.91 -55.51 -72.30
CA GLN A 389 -56.40 -54.14 -72.28
C GLN A 389 -54.90 -54.09 -71.97
N LYS A 390 -54.42 -54.98 -71.09
CA LYS A 390 -52.99 -55.12 -70.81
C LYS A 390 -52.22 -55.63 -72.03
N PHE A 391 -52.80 -56.55 -72.81
CA PHE A 391 -52.15 -57.12 -74.00
C PHE A 391 -51.93 -56.07 -75.11
N GLU A 392 -52.91 -55.20 -75.35
CA GLU A 392 -52.81 -54.13 -76.35
C GLU A 392 -51.79 -53.05 -75.96
N ASN A 393 -51.74 -52.67 -74.68
CA ASN A 393 -50.80 -51.65 -74.20
C ASN A 393 -49.34 -52.15 -74.23
N ALA A 394 -49.10 -53.37 -73.78
CA ALA A 394 -47.77 -53.98 -73.83
C ALA A 394 -47.23 -54.13 -75.28
N GLN A 395 -48.13 -54.30 -76.26
CA GLN A 395 -47.75 -54.37 -77.67
C GLN A 395 -47.34 -53.02 -78.27
N GLN A 396 -47.92 -51.91 -77.80
CA GLN A 396 -47.59 -50.56 -78.29
C GLN A 396 -46.30 -50.02 -77.67
N GLU A 397 -46.08 -50.25 -76.37
CA GLU A 397 -44.86 -49.84 -75.67
C GLU A 397 -43.59 -50.54 -76.19
N GLU A 398 -43.65 -51.86 -76.44
CA GLU A 398 -42.50 -52.63 -76.94
C GLU A 398 -41.96 -52.07 -78.27
N ARG A 399 -42.86 -51.68 -79.18
CA ARG A 399 -42.49 -51.08 -80.47
C ARG A 399 -41.86 -49.70 -80.32
N PHE A 400 -42.37 -48.88 -79.41
CA PHE A 400 -41.90 -47.51 -79.21
C PHE A 400 -40.47 -47.48 -78.63
N VAL A 401 -40.20 -48.31 -77.61
CA VAL A 401 -38.90 -48.32 -76.93
C VAL A 401 -37.78 -48.87 -77.82
N TYR A 402 -38.09 -49.84 -78.70
CA TYR A 402 -37.12 -50.43 -79.63
C TYR A 402 -36.44 -49.40 -80.56
N ASP A 403 -37.20 -48.43 -81.06
CA ASP A 403 -36.68 -47.40 -81.97
C ASP A 403 -35.74 -46.41 -81.27
N HIS A 404 -35.95 -46.15 -79.98
CA HIS A 404 -35.07 -45.31 -79.16
C HIS A 404 -33.73 -45.98 -78.84
N VAL A 405 -33.73 -47.28 -78.54
CA VAL A 405 -32.51 -48.09 -78.31
C VAL A 405 -31.59 -48.04 -79.53
N LYS A 406 -32.18 -48.25 -80.71
CA LYS A 406 -31.46 -48.29 -81.99
C LYS A 406 -30.76 -46.97 -82.31
N THR A 407 -31.34 -45.85 -81.90
CA THR A 407 -30.81 -44.51 -82.15
C THR A 407 -29.69 -44.15 -81.18
N ALA A 408 -29.86 -44.43 -79.89
CA ALA A 408 -28.86 -44.13 -78.86
C ALA A 408 -27.55 -44.93 -79.07
N LYS A 409 -27.64 -46.19 -79.53
CA LYS A 409 -26.47 -47.04 -79.82
C LYS A 409 -25.51 -46.42 -80.83
N ARG A 410 -26.05 -45.87 -81.92
CA ARG A 410 -25.27 -45.28 -83.02
C ARG A 410 -24.49 -44.03 -82.59
N ASN A 411 -25.03 -43.25 -81.65
CA ASN A 411 -24.40 -42.03 -81.16
C ASN A 411 -23.25 -42.33 -80.18
N LEU A 412 -23.42 -43.34 -79.31
CA LEU A 412 -22.38 -43.80 -78.39
C LEU A 412 -21.16 -44.37 -79.13
N GLU A 413 -21.40 -45.21 -80.14
CA GLU A 413 -20.32 -45.80 -80.96
C GLU A 413 -19.50 -44.76 -81.73
N LYS A 414 -20.06 -43.56 -81.98
CA LYS A 414 -19.37 -42.46 -82.65
C LYS A 414 -18.48 -41.67 -81.67
N ALA A 415 -19.02 -41.30 -80.51
CA ALA A 415 -18.28 -40.54 -79.51
C ALA A 415 -17.08 -41.32 -78.92
N GLN A 416 -17.22 -42.64 -78.75
CA GLN A 416 -16.14 -43.51 -78.24
C GLN A 416 -14.91 -43.55 -79.17
N ARG A 417 -15.14 -43.58 -80.50
CA ARG A 417 -14.05 -43.56 -81.49
C ARG A 417 -13.24 -42.26 -81.44
N ASP A 418 -13.87 -41.13 -81.15
CA ASP A 418 -13.22 -39.82 -81.14
C ASP A 418 -12.27 -39.65 -79.93
N VAL A 419 -12.57 -40.23 -78.76
CA VAL A 419 -11.67 -40.24 -77.59
C VAL A 419 -10.56 -41.27 -77.69
N ASP A 420 -10.86 -42.45 -78.22
CA ASP A 420 -9.84 -43.51 -78.37
C ASP A 420 -8.75 -43.09 -79.37
N THR A 421 -9.11 -42.30 -80.38
CA THR A 421 -8.15 -41.69 -81.33
C THR A 421 -7.23 -40.66 -80.65
N GLU A 422 -7.75 -39.83 -79.74
CA GLU A 422 -6.96 -38.79 -79.05
C GLU A 422 -6.14 -39.34 -77.87
N LYS A 423 -6.62 -40.39 -77.19
CA LYS A 423 -5.87 -41.12 -76.16
C LYS A 423 -4.72 -41.94 -76.75
N GLN A 424 -4.88 -42.56 -77.91
CA GLN A 424 -3.77 -43.21 -78.61
C GLN A 424 -2.71 -42.20 -79.06
N ARG A 425 -3.13 -41.00 -79.48
CA ARG A 425 -2.21 -39.93 -79.91
C ARG A 425 -1.32 -39.37 -78.79
N LEU A 426 -1.80 -39.36 -77.53
CA LEU A 426 -1.04 -38.90 -76.36
C LEU A 426 -0.30 -40.02 -75.62
N ALA A 427 -0.77 -41.27 -75.69
CA ALA A 427 -0.08 -42.42 -75.13
C ALA A 427 1.22 -42.77 -75.89
N ASP A 428 1.29 -42.52 -77.19
CA ASP A 428 2.51 -42.69 -77.99
C ASP A 428 3.55 -41.55 -77.79
N ALA A 429 3.17 -40.47 -77.08
CA ALA A 429 3.98 -39.26 -76.96
C ALA A 429 4.75 -39.11 -75.63
N ASP A 430 4.37 -39.75 -74.51
CA ASP A 430 4.95 -39.38 -73.19
C ASP A 430 5.09 -40.48 -72.09
N ASN A 431 5.41 -41.71 -72.48
CA ASN A 431 6.17 -42.71 -71.68
C ASN A 431 5.83 -42.96 -70.17
N GLY A 432 4.58 -42.82 -69.72
CA GLY A 432 4.07 -43.42 -68.47
C GLY A 432 4.54 -42.83 -67.12
N LYS A 433 5.33 -41.75 -67.10
CA LYS A 433 5.79 -41.12 -65.85
C LYS A 433 4.69 -40.34 -65.10
N LEU A 434 3.78 -39.69 -65.83
CA LEU A 434 2.80 -38.75 -65.26
C LEU A 434 1.75 -39.43 -64.34
N ALA A 435 1.40 -40.69 -64.62
CA ALA A 435 0.36 -41.41 -63.88
C ALA A 435 0.81 -41.79 -62.45
N SER A 436 2.09 -42.12 -62.25
CA SER A 436 2.62 -42.53 -60.94
C SER A 436 2.70 -41.37 -59.92
N LEU A 437 3.01 -40.17 -60.39
CA LEU A 437 3.13 -38.96 -59.57
C LEU A 437 1.77 -38.48 -59.02
N VAL A 438 0.67 -38.77 -59.72
CA VAL A 438 -0.69 -38.41 -59.28
C VAL A 438 -1.15 -39.28 -58.10
N GLU A 439 -0.77 -40.56 -58.07
CA GLU A 439 -1.12 -41.49 -56.99
C GLU A 439 -0.35 -41.18 -55.70
N GLU A 440 0.95 -40.90 -55.81
CA GLU A 440 1.82 -40.52 -54.68
C GLU A 440 1.34 -39.22 -53.99
N LYS A 441 0.88 -38.23 -54.79
CA LYS A 441 0.27 -36.99 -54.27
C LYS A 441 -1.02 -37.26 -53.47
N GLY A 442 -1.80 -38.28 -53.84
CA GLY A 442 -3.03 -38.65 -53.15
C GLY A 442 -2.80 -39.13 -51.71
N LEU A 443 -1.78 -39.96 -51.48
CA LEU A 443 -1.45 -40.52 -50.16
C LEU A 443 -0.94 -39.47 -49.17
N LEU A 444 -0.11 -38.53 -49.63
CA LEU A 444 0.42 -37.46 -48.78
C LEU A 444 -0.67 -36.49 -48.30
N LEU A 445 -1.71 -36.26 -49.11
CA LEU A 445 -2.86 -35.42 -48.72
C LEU A 445 -3.69 -36.06 -47.58
N GLU A 446 -3.81 -37.38 -47.56
CA GLU A 446 -4.52 -38.10 -46.49
C GLU A 446 -3.75 -38.05 -45.16
N GLU A 447 -2.43 -38.24 -45.20
CA GLU A 447 -1.57 -38.14 -44.01
C GLU A 447 -1.56 -36.73 -43.42
N LYS A 448 -1.51 -35.69 -44.27
CA LYS A 448 -1.68 -34.30 -43.85
C LYS A 448 -3.01 -34.08 -43.11
N GLY A 449 -4.12 -34.59 -43.67
CA GLY A 449 -5.45 -34.48 -43.06
C GLY A 449 -5.52 -35.11 -41.67
N ARG A 450 -4.84 -36.24 -41.45
CA ARG A 450 -4.74 -36.90 -40.13
C ARG A 450 -4.00 -36.04 -39.10
N LEU A 451 -2.83 -35.50 -39.46
CA LEU A 451 -2.02 -34.67 -38.56
C LEU A 451 -2.71 -33.35 -38.18
N GLU A 452 -3.48 -32.76 -39.10
CA GLU A 452 -4.28 -31.55 -38.83
C GLU A 452 -5.41 -31.81 -37.82
N LEU A 453 -6.03 -33.00 -37.85
CA LEU A 453 -7.03 -33.42 -36.86
C LEU A 453 -6.40 -33.60 -35.47
N GLU A 454 -5.22 -34.21 -35.37
CA GLU A 454 -4.52 -34.36 -34.09
C GLU A 454 -4.11 -33.01 -33.48
N ILE A 455 -3.71 -32.03 -34.29
CA ILE A 455 -3.39 -30.68 -33.79
C ILE A 455 -4.63 -30.02 -33.18
N LYS A 456 -5.82 -30.20 -33.79
CA LYS A 456 -7.07 -29.67 -33.25
C LYS A 456 -7.40 -30.28 -31.88
N ASP A 457 -7.25 -31.59 -31.72
CA ASP A 457 -7.47 -32.28 -30.44
C ASP A 457 -6.47 -31.83 -29.35
N VAL A 458 -5.19 -31.69 -29.70
CA VAL A 458 -4.17 -31.16 -28.76
C VAL A 458 -4.48 -29.72 -28.35
N ASP A 459 -4.99 -28.88 -29.26
CA ASP A 459 -5.37 -27.50 -28.95
C ASP A 459 -6.58 -27.39 -28.01
N GLU A 460 -7.57 -28.27 -28.15
CA GLU A 460 -8.68 -28.36 -27.18
C GLU A 460 -8.19 -28.78 -25.80
N ASN A 461 -7.31 -29.78 -25.72
CA ASN A 461 -6.73 -30.25 -24.46
C ASN A 461 -5.87 -29.16 -23.78
N ILE A 462 -5.10 -28.37 -24.53
CA ILE A 462 -4.35 -27.23 -24.01
C ILE A 462 -5.31 -26.20 -23.38
N ARG A 463 -6.42 -25.88 -24.06
CA ARG A 463 -7.41 -24.91 -23.53
C ARG A 463 -8.04 -25.40 -22.22
N LEU A 464 -8.42 -26.68 -22.15
CA LEU A 464 -9.02 -27.27 -20.95
C LEU A 464 -8.06 -27.22 -19.75
N GLU A 465 -6.80 -27.60 -19.94
CA GLU A 465 -5.78 -27.58 -18.88
C GLU A 465 -5.39 -26.16 -18.46
N GLN A 466 -5.41 -25.19 -19.39
CA GLN A 466 -5.19 -23.77 -19.07
C GLN A 466 -6.30 -23.19 -18.19
N ASN A 467 -7.57 -23.53 -18.46
CA ASN A 467 -8.70 -23.07 -17.65
C ASN A 467 -8.63 -23.64 -16.23
N LYS A 468 -8.36 -24.95 -16.09
CA LYS A 468 -8.18 -25.58 -14.75
C LYS A 468 -7.03 -24.93 -13.97
N ASN A 469 -5.91 -24.65 -14.63
CA ASN A 469 -4.78 -24.00 -13.98
C ASN A 469 -5.11 -22.55 -13.54
N HIS A 470 -5.89 -21.83 -14.34
CA HIS A 470 -6.35 -20.48 -13.99
C HIS A 470 -7.24 -20.48 -12.74
N ASP A 471 -8.23 -21.37 -12.69
CA ASP A 471 -9.13 -21.52 -11.54
C ASP A 471 -8.38 -21.96 -10.28
N ASN A 472 -7.41 -22.87 -10.41
CA ASN A 472 -6.57 -23.33 -9.32
C ASN A 472 -5.73 -22.18 -8.74
N LYS A 473 -5.16 -21.35 -9.61
CA LYS A 473 -4.35 -20.19 -9.21
C LYS A 473 -5.17 -19.12 -8.47
N ALA A 474 -6.38 -18.84 -8.94
CA ALA A 474 -7.28 -17.91 -8.25
C ALA A 474 -7.62 -18.37 -6.81
N LYS A 475 -7.86 -19.68 -6.62
CA LYS A 475 -8.10 -20.26 -5.29
C LYS A 475 -6.85 -20.26 -4.41
N LEU A 476 -5.66 -20.43 -5.00
CA LEU A 476 -4.38 -20.41 -4.30
C LEU A 476 -4.07 -19.01 -3.75
N ASP A 477 -4.33 -17.97 -4.53
CA ASP A 477 -4.20 -16.57 -4.09
C ASP A 477 -5.18 -16.27 -2.92
N GLU A 478 -6.44 -16.69 -3.03
CA GLU A 478 -7.45 -16.51 -1.96
C GLU A 478 -7.07 -17.22 -0.65
N LEU A 479 -6.56 -18.46 -0.75
CA LEU A 479 -6.11 -19.22 0.42
C LEU A 479 -4.81 -18.65 1.00
N GLY A 480 -3.91 -18.13 0.17
CA GLY A 480 -2.69 -17.44 0.60
C GLY A 480 -3.00 -16.25 1.50
N ASP A 481 -3.96 -15.41 1.10
CA ASP A 481 -4.43 -14.28 1.92
C ASP A 481 -5.03 -14.75 3.26
N LYS A 482 -5.80 -15.84 3.24
CA LYS A 482 -6.38 -16.45 4.45
C LYS A 482 -5.32 -16.98 5.42
N VAL A 483 -4.25 -17.61 4.91
CA VAL A 483 -3.11 -18.07 5.73
C VAL A 483 -2.47 -16.88 6.43
N GLN A 484 -2.14 -15.80 5.69
CA GLN A 484 -1.50 -14.61 6.28
C GLN A 484 -2.37 -13.96 7.37
N GLN A 485 -3.68 -13.83 7.14
CA GLN A 485 -4.61 -13.27 8.12
C GLN A 485 -4.68 -14.11 9.40
N LYS A 486 -4.75 -15.45 9.27
CA LYS A 486 -4.81 -16.36 10.42
C LYS A 486 -3.50 -16.38 11.22
N GLU A 487 -2.34 -16.32 10.55
CA GLU A 487 -1.04 -16.19 11.19
C GLU A 487 -0.91 -14.90 12.01
N ALA A 488 -1.37 -13.78 11.47
CA ALA A 488 -1.38 -12.50 12.18
C ALA A 488 -2.27 -12.56 13.43
N SER A 489 -3.46 -13.16 13.31
CA SER A 489 -4.39 -13.33 14.44
C SER A 489 -3.83 -14.23 15.55
N LEU A 490 -3.16 -15.32 15.17
CA LEU A 490 -2.50 -16.24 16.11
C LEU A 490 -1.33 -15.56 16.83
N ARG A 491 -0.54 -14.76 16.11
CA ARG A 491 0.57 -13.98 16.69
C ARG A 491 0.07 -13.01 17.76
N SER A 492 -0.97 -12.24 17.45
CA SER A 492 -1.61 -11.33 18.42
C SER A 492 -2.10 -12.08 19.67
N ALA A 493 -2.73 -13.25 19.52
CA ALA A 493 -3.21 -14.03 20.65
C ALA A 493 -2.07 -14.57 21.55
N ARG A 494 -0.92 -14.92 20.95
CA ARG A 494 0.29 -15.33 21.69
C ARG A 494 0.90 -14.14 22.44
N ASP A 495 0.90 -12.96 21.85
CA ASP A 495 1.36 -11.73 22.51
C ASP A 495 0.49 -11.36 23.72
N ASP A 496 -0.84 -11.53 23.60
CA ASP A 496 -1.79 -11.31 24.70
C ASP A 496 -1.55 -12.27 25.87
N LEU A 497 -1.33 -13.57 25.59
CA LEU A 497 -0.99 -14.56 26.62
C LEU A 497 0.29 -14.18 27.36
N LYS A 498 1.32 -13.76 26.61
CA LYS A 498 2.61 -13.33 27.17
C LYS A 498 2.43 -12.14 28.11
N GLN A 499 1.60 -11.16 27.74
CA GLN A 499 1.29 -10.02 28.63
C GLN A 499 0.60 -10.47 29.93
N LEU A 500 -0.37 -11.39 29.84
CA LEU A 500 -1.07 -11.96 31.00
C LEU A 500 -0.14 -12.74 31.94
N THR A 501 0.89 -13.41 31.41
CA THR A 501 1.85 -14.16 32.24
C THR A 501 2.85 -13.25 32.95
N THR A 502 3.23 -12.13 32.33
CA THR A 502 4.32 -11.27 32.80
C THR A 502 3.88 -10.31 33.93
N ASN A 503 2.60 -9.92 33.99
CA ASN A 503 2.08 -9.00 35.01
C ASN A 503 1.37 -9.74 36.16
N HIS A 504 2.14 -10.30 37.10
CA HIS A 504 1.60 -10.87 38.32
C HIS A 504 1.29 -9.78 39.37
N SER A 505 0.03 -9.75 39.82
CA SER A 505 -0.58 -8.89 40.88
C SER A 505 -1.24 -7.57 40.42
N GLY A 506 -2.57 -7.53 40.53
CA GLY A 506 -3.35 -6.29 40.73
C GLY A 506 -3.58 -5.39 39.52
N ASP A 507 -3.69 -5.92 38.30
CA ASP A 507 -3.80 -5.06 37.12
C ASP A 507 -5.20 -4.40 37.00
N LEU A 508 -5.31 -3.18 37.54
CA LEU A 508 -6.46 -2.30 37.38
C LEU A 508 -6.73 -1.91 35.91
N ASN A 509 -5.83 -2.24 34.97
CA ASN A 509 -6.02 -1.98 33.54
C ASN A 509 -7.23 -2.71 32.93
N VAL A 510 -7.67 -3.83 33.50
CA VAL A 510 -8.88 -4.57 33.05
C VAL A 510 -10.14 -3.68 33.13
N TYR A 511 -10.12 -2.70 34.04
CA TYR A 511 -11.21 -1.73 34.23
C TYR A 511 -10.96 -0.40 33.50
N GLY A 512 -9.83 -0.23 32.80
CA GLY A 512 -9.47 0.96 32.04
C GLY A 512 -7.99 1.33 32.10
N LYS A 513 -7.45 1.85 31.00
CA LYS A 513 -6.06 2.35 30.95
C LYS A 513 -5.86 3.49 31.95
N ASN A 514 -4.69 3.55 32.62
CA ASN A 514 -4.32 4.56 33.63
C ASN A 514 -5.15 4.57 34.92
N LEU A 515 -5.95 3.52 35.18
CA LEU A 515 -6.82 3.48 36.35
C LEU A 515 -6.05 3.46 37.68
N SER A 516 -4.84 2.91 37.70
CA SER A 516 -3.94 2.96 38.86
C SER A 516 -3.61 4.40 39.27
N LYS A 517 -3.38 5.29 38.29
CA LYS A 517 -3.12 6.72 38.52
C LYS A 517 -4.38 7.45 39.02
N LEU A 518 -5.53 7.16 38.40
CA LEU A 518 -6.81 7.71 38.83
C LEU A 518 -7.13 7.32 40.28
N ARG A 519 -6.87 6.06 40.68
CA ARG A 519 -7.09 5.62 42.06
C ARG A 519 -6.20 6.34 43.07
N GLN A 520 -4.92 6.54 42.75
CA GLN A 520 -4.04 7.37 43.59
C GLN A 520 -4.53 8.81 43.71
N ALA A 521 -5.08 9.39 42.64
CA ALA A 521 -5.65 10.73 42.67
C ALA A 521 -6.94 10.79 43.52
N ILE A 522 -7.80 9.77 43.43
CA ILE A 522 -9.00 9.65 44.26
C ILE A 522 -8.63 9.58 45.74
N ASP A 523 -7.57 8.83 46.09
CA ASP A 523 -7.09 8.66 47.46
C ASP A 523 -6.53 9.96 48.07
N ARG A 524 -5.99 10.84 47.24
CA ARG A 524 -5.43 12.14 47.64
C ARG A 524 -6.44 13.27 47.68
N THR A 525 -7.64 13.08 47.11
CA THR A 525 -8.68 14.10 47.03
C THR A 525 -9.57 14.06 48.26
N SER A 526 -9.93 15.22 48.82
CA SER A 526 -10.90 15.33 49.91
C SER A 526 -12.34 15.31 49.38
N TRP A 527 -13.14 14.38 49.86
CA TRP A 527 -14.53 14.15 49.42
C TRP A 527 -15.53 14.61 50.48
N GLN A 528 -16.65 15.22 50.07
CA GLN A 528 -17.63 15.77 51.01
C GLN A 528 -18.57 14.70 51.60
N ALA A 529 -19.07 13.79 50.76
CA ALA A 529 -20.05 12.78 51.16
C ALA A 529 -19.46 11.37 51.30
N GLY A 530 -18.12 11.28 51.40
CA GLY A 530 -17.36 10.03 51.46
C GLY A 530 -16.68 9.69 50.14
N LYS A 531 -15.65 8.84 50.23
CA LYS A 531 -14.80 8.47 49.09
C LYS A 531 -15.60 7.71 48.01
N PRO A 532 -15.38 7.99 46.71
CA PRO A 532 -16.03 7.25 45.63
C PRO A 532 -15.74 5.75 45.68
N ILE A 533 -16.78 4.96 45.47
CA ILE A 533 -16.73 3.49 45.52
C ILE A 533 -16.54 2.97 44.09
N GLY A 534 -15.40 2.35 43.80
CA GLY A 534 -15.16 1.68 42.52
C GLY A 534 -13.70 1.29 42.27
N PRO A 535 -13.41 0.69 41.11
CA PRO A 535 -14.36 0.23 40.10
C PRO A 535 -15.31 -0.86 40.65
N ILE A 536 -16.59 -0.80 40.27
CA ILE A 536 -17.68 -1.66 40.78
C ILE A 536 -17.34 -3.15 40.70
N GLY A 537 -16.70 -3.62 39.63
CA GLY A 537 -16.40 -5.03 39.43
C GLY A 537 -15.43 -5.66 40.44
N LEU A 538 -14.71 -4.86 41.23
CA LEU A 538 -13.93 -5.37 42.36
C LEU A 538 -14.80 -5.89 43.51
N PHE A 539 -16.05 -5.43 43.60
CA PHE A 539 -16.99 -5.77 44.68
C PHE A 539 -18.03 -6.80 44.23
N VAL A 540 -17.90 -7.35 43.02
CA VAL A 540 -18.87 -8.28 42.42
C VAL A 540 -18.16 -9.58 42.06
N LYS A 541 -18.65 -10.67 42.61
CA LYS A 541 -18.22 -12.04 42.34
C LYS A 541 -19.37 -12.83 41.73
N LEU A 542 -19.06 -13.72 40.80
CA LEU A 542 -20.05 -14.58 40.15
C LEU A 542 -20.05 -15.97 40.79
N LYS A 543 -21.21 -16.44 41.25
CA LYS A 543 -21.35 -17.77 41.88
C LYS A 543 -21.30 -18.90 40.85
N ASP A 544 -22.03 -18.76 39.75
CA ASP A 544 -22.13 -19.78 38.69
C ASP A 544 -21.38 -19.33 37.42
N LYS A 545 -20.27 -19.99 37.15
CA LYS A 545 -19.28 -19.64 36.12
C LYS A 545 -19.82 -19.70 34.69
N LYS A 546 -20.86 -20.50 34.42
CA LYS A 546 -21.41 -20.67 33.06
C LYS A 546 -22.01 -19.37 32.50
N TRP A 547 -22.44 -18.47 33.38
CA TRP A 547 -23.03 -17.17 33.02
C TRP A 547 -21.99 -16.07 32.79
N SER A 548 -20.70 -16.34 33.03
CA SER A 548 -19.64 -15.33 33.00
C SER A 548 -19.58 -14.55 31.67
N PRO A 549 -19.51 -15.18 30.48
CA PRO A 549 -19.41 -14.43 29.22
C PRO A 549 -20.61 -13.51 28.94
N ILE A 550 -21.80 -13.92 29.39
CA ILE A 550 -23.05 -13.17 29.18
C ILE A 550 -23.13 -12.00 30.16
N LEU A 551 -22.90 -12.25 31.45
CA LEU A 551 -22.98 -11.22 32.49
C LEU A 551 -21.84 -10.21 32.40
N GLU A 552 -20.62 -10.64 32.06
CA GLU A 552 -19.50 -9.75 31.76
C GLU A 552 -19.84 -8.77 30.63
N ARG A 553 -20.54 -9.24 29.59
CA ARG A 553 -20.94 -8.40 28.47
C ARG A 553 -22.03 -7.41 28.88
N GLN A 554 -23.06 -7.88 29.57
CA GLN A 554 -24.22 -7.05 29.92
C GLN A 554 -23.91 -6.03 31.01
N LEU A 555 -23.02 -6.38 31.96
CA LEU A 555 -22.60 -5.48 33.03
C LEU A 555 -21.32 -4.70 32.70
N ALA A 556 -20.79 -4.86 31.48
CA ALA A 556 -19.48 -4.34 31.06
C ALA A 556 -19.20 -2.89 31.44
N ARG A 557 -20.17 -2.00 31.17
CA ARG A 557 -20.03 -0.56 31.41
C ARG A 557 -20.14 -0.20 32.89
N VAL A 558 -20.94 -0.95 33.65
CA VAL A 558 -21.20 -0.66 35.05
C VAL A 558 -20.06 -1.22 35.91
N LEU A 559 -19.52 -2.39 35.59
CA LEU A 559 -18.39 -3.00 36.29
C LEU A 559 -17.13 -2.12 36.29
N THR A 560 -16.92 -1.28 35.28
CA THR A 560 -15.79 -0.33 35.24
C THR A 560 -16.11 1.02 35.90
N GLY A 561 -17.34 1.25 36.34
CA GLY A 561 -17.77 2.55 36.88
C GLY A 561 -17.44 2.77 38.35
N PHE A 562 -17.64 4.02 38.79
CA PHE A 562 -17.50 4.47 40.18
C PHE A 562 -18.81 5.06 40.69
N ILE A 563 -19.04 5.02 42.00
CA ILE A 563 -20.25 5.50 42.66
C ILE A 563 -19.88 6.64 43.62
N THR A 564 -20.63 7.76 43.57
CA THR A 564 -20.52 8.88 44.51
C THR A 564 -21.84 9.10 45.25
N SER A 565 -21.74 9.61 46.48
CA SER A 565 -22.90 9.91 47.35
C SER A 565 -23.38 11.37 47.29
N SER A 566 -22.69 12.23 46.52
CA SER A 566 -23.04 13.64 46.29
C SER A 566 -22.90 13.99 44.81
N LEU A 567 -23.74 14.92 44.34
CA LEU A 567 -23.64 15.48 42.99
C LEU A 567 -22.36 16.31 42.82
N GLU A 568 -21.90 17.01 43.87
CA GLU A 568 -20.64 17.75 43.83
C GLU A 568 -19.43 16.82 43.70
N ASP A 569 -19.42 15.72 44.47
CA ASP A 569 -18.36 14.71 44.38
C ASP A 569 -18.40 13.96 43.03
N LYS A 570 -19.58 13.83 42.41
CA LYS A 570 -19.71 13.29 41.04
C LYS A 570 -18.95 14.16 40.04
N ASP A 571 -19.18 15.47 40.07
CA ASP A 571 -18.55 16.40 39.13
C ASP A 571 -17.02 16.47 39.35
N ARG A 572 -16.56 16.42 40.60
CA ARG A 572 -15.12 16.32 40.93
C ARG A 572 -14.49 15.05 40.36
N LEU A 573 -15.13 13.90 40.55
CA LEU A 573 -14.60 12.65 40.03
C LEU A 573 -14.60 12.60 38.49
N ILE A 574 -15.61 13.19 37.84
CA ILE A 574 -15.64 13.37 36.37
C ILE A 574 -14.48 14.27 35.92
N GLY A 575 -14.13 15.30 36.69
CA GLY A 575 -12.94 16.11 36.44
C GLY A 575 -11.66 15.27 36.44
N LEU A 576 -11.46 14.47 37.49
CA LEU A 576 -10.30 13.58 37.62
C LEU A 576 -10.26 12.52 36.51
N THR A 577 -11.39 11.90 36.15
CA THR A 577 -11.39 10.90 35.07
C THR A 577 -10.97 11.51 33.73
N ARG A 578 -11.37 12.75 33.44
CA ARG A 578 -10.92 13.49 32.25
C ARG A 578 -9.43 13.83 32.29
N GLU A 579 -8.93 14.28 33.43
CA GLU A 579 -7.51 14.63 33.62
C GLU A 579 -6.59 13.43 33.35
N PHE A 580 -6.93 12.26 33.92
CA PHE A 580 -6.14 11.03 33.75
C PHE A 580 -6.53 10.21 32.50
N LYS A 581 -7.36 10.77 31.60
CA LYS A 581 -7.82 10.14 30.35
C LYS A 581 -8.46 8.76 30.56
N CYS A 582 -9.23 8.62 31.64
CA CYS A 582 -9.95 7.41 32.00
C CYS A 582 -11.41 7.51 31.52
N ASN A 583 -11.89 6.52 30.76
CA ASN A 583 -13.26 6.51 30.21
C ASN A 583 -14.31 5.88 31.15
N ASN A 584 -14.04 5.88 32.46
CA ASN A 584 -14.90 5.24 33.47
C ASN A 584 -16.16 6.08 33.72
N THR A 585 -17.32 5.41 33.82
CA THR A 585 -18.59 6.10 34.10
C THR A 585 -18.74 6.36 35.60
N VAL A 586 -19.22 7.56 35.98
CA VAL A 586 -19.49 7.91 37.38
C VAL A 586 -21.00 7.95 37.64
N TYR A 587 -21.45 7.13 38.56
CA TYR A 587 -22.84 6.99 39.00
C TYR A 587 -23.05 7.75 40.31
N PHE A 588 -24.24 8.32 40.46
CA PHE A 588 -24.69 8.95 41.70
C PHE A 588 -25.86 8.16 42.26
N THR A 589 -25.81 7.85 43.56
CA THR A 589 -26.87 7.13 44.27
C THR A 589 -27.29 7.91 45.51
N SER A 590 -28.60 8.09 45.71
CA SER A 590 -29.14 8.75 46.90
C SER A 590 -29.50 7.73 47.98
N ARG A 591 -29.40 8.12 49.26
CA ARG A 591 -29.68 7.23 50.41
C ARG A 591 -31.17 7.00 50.69
N ALA A 592 -32.04 7.14 49.68
CA ALA A 592 -33.47 6.86 49.86
C ALA A 592 -33.72 5.36 50.06
N SER A 593 -34.69 5.00 50.90
CA SER A 593 -35.13 3.61 51.06
C SER A 593 -35.77 3.12 49.75
N PHE A 594 -35.26 2.02 49.19
CA PHE A 594 -35.83 1.36 48.00
C PHE A 594 -36.23 -0.08 48.36
N GLN A 595 -37.37 -0.54 47.85
CA GLN A 595 -37.89 -1.88 48.09
C GLN A 595 -37.52 -2.80 46.91
N LEU A 596 -36.90 -3.94 47.19
CA LEU A 596 -36.57 -4.94 46.17
C LEU A 596 -37.86 -5.59 45.66
N LYS A 597 -38.01 -5.66 44.33
CA LYS A 597 -39.11 -6.31 43.64
C LYS A 597 -38.60 -7.59 42.99
N GLU A 598 -38.35 -8.62 43.79
CA GLU A 598 -37.87 -9.90 43.29
C GLU A 598 -39.03 -10.83 42.88
N PRO A 599 -38.84 -11.65 41.83
CA PRO A 599 -39.77 -12.72 41.48
C PRO A 599 -39.66 -13.91 42.46
N SER A 600 -40.57 -14.87 42.32
CA SER A 600 -40.61 -16.13 43.11
C SER A 600 -39.22 -16.80 43.21
N SER A 601 -38.97 -17.53 44.30
CA SER A 601 -37.70 -18.24 44.55
C SER A 601 -37.37 -19.31 43.51
N GLU A 602 -38.34 -19.71 42.69
CA GLU A 602 -38.17 -20.66 41.58
C GLU A 602 -37.29 -20.14 40.45
N TYR A 603 -37.19 -18.82 40.27
CA TYR A 603 -36.37 -18.22 39.22
C TYR A 603 -35.00 -17.79 39.74
N LEU A 604 -33.93 -18.22 39.07
CA LEU A 604 -32.58 -17.70 39.33
C LEU A 604 -32.47 -16.30 38.71
N THR A 605 -32.34 -15.27 39.53
CA THR A 605 -32.10 -13.89 39.06
C THR A 605 -30.60 -13.59 38.97
N VAL A 606 -30.23 -12.57 38.21
CA VAL A 606 -28.84 -12.06 38.17
C VAL A 606 -28.39 -11.65 39.57
N LEU A 607 -29.25 -11.02 40.37
CA LEU A 607 -28.95 -10.68 41.77
C LEU A 607 -28.61 -11.91 42.61
N ARG A 608 -29.37 -13.01 42.48
CA ARG A 608 -29.12 -14.26 43.22
C ARG A 608 -27.85 -14.98 42.76
N ALA A 609 -27.52 -14.86 41.47
CA ALA A 609 -26.32 -15.44 40.85
C ALA A 609 -25.01 -14.70 41.18
N LEU A 610 -25.10 -13.47 41.71
CA LEU A 610 -23.95 -12.67 42.13
C LEU A 610 -23.76 -12.71 43.65
N GLU A 611 -22.53 -12.52 44.08
CA GLU A 611 -22.12 -12.18 45.44
C GLU A 611 -21.55 -10.75 45.39
N ILE A 612 -22.16 -9.84 46.15
CA ILE A 612 -21.85 -8.40 46.09
C ILE A 612 -21.44 -7.93 47.48
N ASP A 613 -20.18 -7.53 47.62
CA ASP A 613 -19.55 -7.23 48.91
C ASP A 613 -19.90 -5.82 49.45
N ASN A 614 -20.65 -5.01 48.68
CA ASN A 614 -20.98 -3.62 49.03
C ASN A 614 -22.44 -3.26 48.70
N GLU A 615 -23.18 -2.74 49.68
CA GLU A 615 -24.61 -2.40 49.52
C GLU A 615 -24.87 -1.25 48.54
N GLU A 616 -23.98 -0.26 48.42
CA GLU A 616 -24.12 0.82 47.42
C GLU A 616 -23.88 0.32 45.99
N VAL A 617 -22.98 -0.66 45.83
CA VAL A 617 -22.76 -1.36 44.56
C VAL A 617 -24.00 -2.18 44.18
N LYS A 618 -24.56 -2.93 45.13
CA LYS A 618 -25.80 -3.71 44.93
C LYS A 618 -26.97 -2.81 44.54
N ARG A 619 -27.16 -1.69 45.24
CA ARG A 619 -28.16 -0.66 44.91
C ARG A 619 -28.01 -0.14 43.48
N THR A 620 -26.78 0.22 43.11
CA THR A 620 -26.48 0.78 41.79
C THR A 620 -26.80 -0.23 40.69
N LEU A 621 -26.43 -1.51 40.87
CA LEU A 621 -26.74 -2.57 39.92
C LEU A 621 -28.25 -2.85 39.81
N VAL A 622 -28.98 -2.78 40.92
CA VAL A 622 -30.45 -2.89 40.93
C VAL A 622 -31.08 -1.72 40.16
N MET A 623 -30.70 -0.48 40.47
CA MET A 623 -31.30 0.70 39.83
C MET A 623 -30.99 0.80 38.33
N ILE A 624 -29.77 0.45 37.91
CA ILE A 624 -29.32 0.64 36.53
C ILE A 624 -29.60 -0.59 35.67
N ASN A 625 -29.30 -1.78 36.18
CA ASN A 625 -29.34 -3.02 35.41
C ASN A 625 -30.54 -3.91 35.75
N GLN A 626 -31.35 -3.57 36.77
CA GLN A 626 -32.53 -4.35 37.18
C GLN A 626 -32.20 -5.83 37.40
N ILE A 627 -31.06 -6.09 38.05
CA ILE A 627 -30.52 -7.45 38.26
C ILE A 627 -31.44 -8.35 39.08
N GLU A 628 -32.33 -7.75 39.89
CA GLU A 628 -33.35 -8.41 40.69
C GLU A 628 -34.57 -8.85 39.87
N GLN A 629 -34.80 -8.23 38.71
CA GLN A 629 -35.91 -8.55 37.79
C GLN A 629 -35.44 -9.22 36.50
N THR A 630 -34.15 -9.58 36.42
CA THR A 630 -33.54 -10.26 35.28
C THR A 630 -33.28 -11.71 35.66
N ILE A 631 -33.98 -12.64 35.00
CA ILE A 631 -33.85 -14.08 35.24
C ILE A 631 -32.83 -14.74 34.29
N LEU A 632 -32.27 -15.86 34.73
CA LEU A 632 -31.28 -16.66 34.01
C LEU A 632 -31.87 -18.05 33.73
N VAL A 633 -32.06 -18.39 32.45
CA VAL A 633 -32.65 -19.67 32.02
C VAL A 633 -31.74 -20.29 30.96
N GLU A 634 -31.21 -21.49 31.18
CA GLU A 634 -30.21 -22.07 30.28
C GLU A 634 -30.75 -22.27 28.86
N ASP A 635 -31.95 -22.83 28.75
CA ASP A 635 -32.57 -23.13 27.47
C ASP A 635 -33.32 -21.92 26.90
N HIS A 636 -33.00 -21.57 25.65
CA HIS A 636 -33.59 -20.44 24.96
C HIS A 636 -35.11 -20.57 24.79
N SER A 637 -35.59 -21.77 24.44
CA SER A 637 -37.01 -22.02 24.22
C SER A 637 -37.80 -22.00 25.53
N GLU A 638 -37.22 -22.53 26.61
CA GLU A 638 -37.79 -22.43 27.95
C GLU A 638 -37.85 -20.98 28.43
N GLY A 639 -36.76 -20.22 28.29
CA GLY A 639 -36.71 -18.81 28.68
C GLY A 639 -37.76 -17.96 27.95
N ARG A 640 -38.03 -18.27 26.67
CA ARG A 640 -39.11 -17.63 25.91
C ARG A 640 -40.49 -17.95 26.50
N ARG A 641 -40.78 -19.22 26.79
CA ARG A 641 -42.06 -19.65 27.38
C ARG A 641 -42.30 -19.00 28.75
N VAL A 642 -41.24 -18.87 29.57
CA VAL A 642 -41.33 -18.20 30.87
C VAL A 642 -41.66 -16.72 30.69
N MET A 643 -41.01 -16.04 29.75
CA MET A 643 -41.28 -14.62 29.47
C MET A 643 -42.66 -14.37 28.84
N GLU A 644 -43.19 -15.31 28.04
CA GLU A 644 -44.56 -15.24 27.48
C GLU A 644 -45.63 -15.25 28.59
N LYS A 645 -45.42 -16.03 29.65
CA LYS A 645 -46.33 -16.06 30.82
C LYS A 645 -46.33 -14.77 31.63
N SER A 646 -45.40 -13.85 31.37
CA SER A 646 -45.27 -12.56 32.06
C SER A 646 -45.30 -12.68 33.60
N PRO A 647 -44.39 -13.46 34.21
CA PRO A 647 -44.36 -13.66 35.67
C PRO A 647 -44.14 -12.34 36.41
N GLU A 648 -44.75 -12.22 37.59
CA GLU A 648 -44.67 -11.02 38.40
C GLU A 648 -43.21 -10.69 38.75
N ASN A 649 -42.85 -9.41 38.64
CA ASN A 649 -41.51 -8.89 38.94
C ASN A 649 -40.37 -9.42 38.04
N VAL A 650 -40.66 -9.97 36.84
CA VAL A 650 -39.65 -10.31 35.82
C VAL A 650 -39.76 -9.36 34.62
N LYS A 651 -38.62 -8.82 34.17
CA LYS A 651 -38.54 -7.92 33.00
C LYS A 651 -37.67 -8.44 31.87
N PHE A 652 -36.61 -9.15 32.21
CA PHE A 652 -35.60 -9.62 31.27
C PHE A 652 -35.27 -11.08 31.55
N CYS A 653 -34.97 -11.85 30.49
CA CYS A 653 -34.45 -13.20 30.62
C CYS A 653 -33.19 -13.36 29.77
N TYR A 654 -32.09 -13.81 30.37
CA TYR A 654 -30.89 -14.21 29.64
C TYR A 654 -30.85 -15.73 29.49
N SER A 655 -30.56 -16.18 28.27
CA SER A 655 -30.40 -17.60 27.95
C SER A 655 -29.11 -17.91 27.21
N ILE A 656 -28.65 -19.16 27.27
CA ILE A 656 -27.39 -19.60 26.66
C ILE A 656 -27.65 -20.10 25.25
N ASN A 657 -26.78 -19.72 24.31
CA ASN A 657 -26.81 -20.26 22.96
C ASN A 657 -26.05 -21.60 22.90
N LYS A 658 -26.79 -22.71 22.84
CA LYS A 658 -26.22 -24.07 22.74
C LYS A 658 -25.36 -24.27 21.48
N ASN A 659 -25.65 -23.57 20.38
CA ASN A 659 -24.93 -23.72 19.10
C ASN A 659 -23.62 -22.93 19.05
N LYS A 660 -23.45 -21.91 19.90
CA LYS A 660 -22.25 -21.06 19.96
C LYS A 660 -21.86 -20.81 21.40
N ARG A 661 -20.96 -21.66 21.92
CA ARG A 661 -20.45 -21.62 23.30
C ARG A 661 -19.98 -20.22 23.68
N GLY A 662 -20.50 -19.70 24.80
CA GLY A 662 -20.19 -18.37 25.32
C GLY A 662 -21.13 -17.25 24.85
N ASN A 663 -21.94 -17.47 23.82
CA ASN A 663 -22.97 -16.52 23.40
C ASN A 663 -24.31 -16.83 24.11
N GLY A 664 -25.20 -15.84 24.11
CA GLY A 664 -26.53 -15.96 24.71
C GLY A 664 -27.58 -15.15 23.96
N PHE A 665 -28.76 -15.06 24.57
CA PHE A 665 -29.87 -14.24 24.07
C PHE A 665 -30.47 -13.43 25.22
N ASN A 666 -30.85 -12.19 24.94
CA ASN A 666 -31.68 -11.35 25.81
C ASN A 666 -33.11 -11.37 25.30
N ILE A 667 -34.02 -11.92 26.11
CA ILE A 667 -35.44 -12.08 25.78
C ILE A 667 -36.22 -11.00 26.52
N LYS A 668 -36.95 -10.17 25.78
CA LYS A 668 -37.80 -9.08 26.27
C LYS A 668 -39.24 -9.30 25.78
N MET A 669 -40.21 -9.15 26.68
CA MET A 669 -41.63 -9.12 26.33
C MET A 669 -42.25 -7.81 26.86
N GLY A 670 -42.92 -7.07 25.98
CA GLY A 670 -43.66 -5.85 26.31
C GLY A 670 -44.96 -5.79 25.49
N GLN A 671 -45.87 -4.88 25.82
CA GLN A 671 -47.24 -4.81 25.25
C GLN A 671 -47.34 -4.44 23.74
N GLY A 672 -46.32 -4.66 22.92
CA GLY A 672 -46.35 -4.28 21.50
C GLY A 672 -45.50 -5.12 20.53
N SER A 673 -44.47 -5.82 20.99
CA SER A 673 -43.79 -6.92 20.25
C SER A 673 -42.68 -7.51 21.13
N GLY A 674 -42.59 -8.83 21.17
CA GLY A 674 -41.50 -9.54 21.86
C GLY A 674 -40.20 -9.47 21.06
N GLY A 675 -39.09 -9.09 21.71
CA GLY A 675 -37.77 -8.98 21.08
C GLY A 675 -36.78 -9.99 21.65
N VAL A 676 -36.02 -10.67 20.77
CA VAL A 676 -34.90 -11.52 21.15
C VAL A 676 -33.62 -10.91 20.57
N ASP A 677 -32.78 -10.34 21.43
CA ASP A 677 -31.50 -9.75 21.02
C ASP A 677 -30.36 -10.77 21.23
N PRO A 678 -29.52 -11.06 20.22
CA PRO A 678 -28.35 -11.93 20.41
C PRO A 678 -27.30 -11.24 21.30
N ILE A 679 -26.74 -11.99 22.25
CA ILE A 679 -25.63 -11.57 23.10
C ILE A 679 -24.36 -12.26 22.62
N ILE A 680 -23.43 -11.47 22.08
CA ILE A 680 -22.06 -11.92 21.83
C ILE A 680 -21.32 -11.90 23.17
N GLY A 681 -20.88 -13.07 23.65
CA GLY A 681 -20.21 -13.21 24.93
C GLY A 681 -18.93 -12.40 25.02
N TRP A 682 -18.59 -11.95 26.22
CA TRP A 682 -17.31 -11.32 26.49
C TRP A 682 -16.17 -12.33 26.30
N SER A 683 -15.21 -11.99 25.43
CA SER A 683 -14.08 -12.85 25.06
C SER A 683 -12.73 -12.36 25.60
N GLN A 684 -12.70 -11.22 26.29
CA GLN A 684 -11.50 -10.67 26.93
C GLN A 684 -11.45 -11.06 28.41
N ALA A 685 -10.42 -10.61 29.14
CA ALA A 685 -10.29 -10.85 30.56
C ALA A 685 -11.57 -10.41 31.33
N PRO A 686 -12.15 -11.26 32.20
CA PRO A 686 -13.30 -10.92 33.01
C PRO A 686 -12.98 -9.80 34.02
N ARG A 687 -13.95 -8.92 34.26
CA ARG A 687 -13.88 -7.78 35.19
C ARG A 687 -14.48 -8.10 36.55
N MET A 688 -15.35 -9.09 36.65
CA MET A 688 -15.79 -9.61 37.95
C MET A 688 -14.63 -10.39 38.56
N ALA A 689 -14.44 -10.29 39.88
CA ALA A 689 -13.31 -10.91 40.56
C ALA A 689 -13.28 -12.44 40.29
N THR A 690 -12.38 -12.89 39.40
CA THR A 690 -12.16 -14.31 39.03
C THR A 690 -10.66 -14.60 38.94
N SER A 691 -10.26 -15.85 39.26
CA SER A 691 -8.85 -16.24 39.40
C SER A 691 -8.06 -16.04 38.09
N ILE A 692 -6.86 -15.46 38.19
CA ILE A 692 -5.93 -15.20 37.08
C ILE A 692 -5.56 -16.50 36.33
N GLU A 693 -5.52 -17.63 37.03
CA GLU A 693 -5.21 -18.95 36.48
C GLU A 693 -6.25 -19.41 35.43
N GLU A 694 -7.50 -18.98 35.57
CA GLU A 694 -8.57 -19.30 34.62
C GLU A 694 -8.47 -18.44 33.35
N GLN A 695 -7.93 -17.22 33.45
CA GLN A 695 -7.69 -16.34 32.30
C GLN A 695 -6.57 -16.88 31.40
N ILE A 696 -5.52 -17.44 32.01
CA ILE A 696 -4.42 -18.10 31.30
C ILE A 696 -4.94 -19.32 30.52
N LYS A 697 -5.70 -20.21 31.18
CA LYS A 697 -6.29 -21.40 30.53
C LYS A 697 -7.19 -21.06 29.34
N PHE A 698 -7.95 -19.96 29.43
CA PHE A 698 -8.81 -19.53 28.33
C PHE A 698 -8.01 -19.02 27.13
N ALA A 699 -6.96 -18.22 27.38
CA ALA A 699 -6.07 -17.71 26.34
C ALA A 699 -5.32 -18.86 25.64
N GLU A 700 -4.83 -19.85 26.38
CA GLU A 700 -4.19 -21.07 25.84
C GLU A 700 -5.15 -21.87 24.93
N ALA A 701 -6.39 -22.10 25.37
CA ALA A 701 -7.39 -22.81 24.56
C ALA A 701 -7.75 -22.05 23.27
N SER A 702 -7.79 -20.71 23.31
CA SER A 702 -8.01 -19.87 22.14
C SER A 702 -6.83 -19.96 21.14
N ILE A 703 -5.60 -20.03 21.62
CA ILE A 703 -4.41 -20.22 20.77
C ILE A 703 -4.46 -21.59 20.10
N ALA A 704 -4.70 -22.67 20.85
CA ALA A 704 -4.76 -24.03 20.31
C ALA A 704 -5.80 -24.17 19.18
N ARG A 705 -6.98 -23.55 19.35
CA ARG A 705 -8.01 -23.52 18.31
C ARG A 705 -7.55 -22.77 17.06
N LYS A 706 -6.94 -21.59 17.22
CA LYS A 706 -6.46 -20.78 16.09
C LYS A 706 -5.32 -21.47 15.33
N ASP A 707 -4.47 -22.23 16.03
CA ASP A 707 -3.40 -23.05 15.44
C ASP A 707 -4.01 -24.13 14.54
N LEU A 708 -5.02 -24.87 15.03
CA LEU A 708 -5.68 -25.93 14.26
C LEU A 708 -6.41 -25.38 13.02
N GLU A 709 -7.06 -24.22 13.15
CA GLU A 709 -7.67 -23.53 12.00
C GLU A 709 -6.63 -23.07 10.96
N LEU A 710 -5.42 -22.69 11.39
CA LEU A 710 -4.33 -22.30 10.48
C LEU A 710 -3.76 -23.51 9.75
N ASP A 711 -3.56 -24.63 10.44
CA ASP A 711 -3.02 -25.86 9.86
C ASP A 711 -3.94 -26.44 8.78
N GLU A 712 -5.26 -26.40 8.97
CA GLU A 712 -6.22 -26.85 7.96
C GLU A 712 -6.13 -26.01 6.68
N VAL A 713 -6.04 -24.68 6.80
CA VAL A 713 -5.93 -23.78 5.65
C VAL A 713 -4.58 -23.95 4.95
N ARG A 714 -3.49 -24.15 5.69
CA ARG A 714 -2.16 -24.45 5.14
C ARG A 714 -2.16 -25.75 4.34
N ARG A 715 -2.82 -26.80 4.84
CA ARG A 715 -2.94 -28.08 4.12
C ARG A 715 -3.63 -27.87 2.77
N GLN A 716 -4.75 -27.16 2.75
CA GLN A 716 -5.49 -26.87 1.51
C GLN A 716 -4.65 -26.03 0.53
N TYR A 717 -3.87 -25.07 1.03
CA TYR A 717 -2.95 -24.29 0.21
C TYR A 717 -1.89 -25.18 -0.46
N THR A 718 -1.23 -26.07 0.30
CA THR A 718 -0.21 -26.99 -0.22
C THR A 718 -0.78 -27.99 -1.24
N GLU A 719 -2.02 -28.47 -1.05
CA GLU A 719 -2.67 -29.35 -2.03
C GLU A 719 -2.88 -28.66 -3.39
N LEU A 720 -3.34 -27.41 -3.40
CA LEU A 720 -3.52 -26.63 -4.63
C LEU A 720 -2.19 -26.21 -5.27
N GLU A 721 -1.16 -25.94 -4.47
CA GLU A 721 0.19 -25.63 -4.97
C GLU A 721 0.76 -26.83 -5.74
N ASN A 722 0.61 -28.04 -5.20
CA ASN A 722 1.01 -29.26 -5.88
C ASN A 722 0.22 -29.49 -7.19
N ALA A 723 -1.07 -29.14 -7.20
CA ALA A 723 -1.89 -29.21 -8.41
C ALA A 723 -1.45 -28.20 -9.50
N GLU A 724 -1.03 -26.97 -9.13
CA GLU A 724 -0.50 -25.99 -10.09
C GLU A 724 0.73 -26.54 -10.81
N VAL A 725 1.65 -27.15 -10.07
CA VAL A 725 2.86 -27.76 -10.64
C VAL A 725 2.50 -28.90 -11.61
N ALA A 726 1.48 -29.71 -11.29
CA ALA A 726 1.01 -30.78 -12.18
C ALA A 726 0.44 -30.24 -13.50
N TYR A 727 -0.42 -29.20 -13.43
CA TYR A 727 -0.99 -28.56 -14.62
C TYR A 727 0.09 -27.92 -15.51
N GLN A 728 1.10 -27.27 -14.92
CA GLN A 728 2.21 -26.68 -15.68
C GLN A 728 3.05 -27.73 -16.43
N ARG A 729 3.26 -28.92 -15.83
CA ARG A 729 3.94 -30.04 -16.49
C ARG A 729 3.11 -30.58 -17.66
N SER A 730 1.81 -30.78 -17.47
CA SER A 730 0.86 -31.23 -18.50
C SER A 730 0.85 -30.30 -19.72
N LEU A 731 0.77 -28.99 -19.50
CA LEU A 731 0.78 -27.99 -20.57
C LEU A 731 2.08 -27.98 -21.39
N THR A 732 3.22 -28.23 -20.75
CA THR A 732 4.51 -28.33 -21.44
C THR A 732 4.54 -29.53 -22.38
N LEU A 733 4.03 -30.69 -21.94
CA LEU A 733 3.96 -31.90 -22.77
C LEU A 733 3.07 -31.72 -23.99
N LEU A 734 1.87 -31.14 -23.82
CA LEU A 734 0.94 -30.91 -24.93
C LEU A 734 1.49 -29.93 -25.97
N ARG A 735 2.18 -28.86 -25.54
CA ARG A 735 2.83 -27.90 -26.45
C ARG A 735 3.93 -28.54 -27.29
N ASN A 736 4.72 -29.42 -26.69
CA ASN A 736 5.77 -30.14 -27.41
C ASN A 736 5.18 -31.06 -28.50
N ARG A 737 4.10 -31.79 -28.18
CA ARG A 737 3.39 -32.65 -29.15
C ARG A 737 2.81 -31.85 -30.32
N LYS A 738 2.20 -30.69 -30.04
CA LYS A 738 1.70 -29.78 -31.10
C LYS A 738 2.82 -29.36 -32.04
N GLN A 739 3.98 -28.99 -31.51
CA GLN A 739 5.11 -28.53 -32.31
C GLN A 739 5.69 -29.65 -33.20
N GLN A 740 5.72 -30.90 -32.69
CA GLN A 740 6.10 -32.08 -33.47
C GLN A 740 5.17 -32.28 -34.66
N ASN A 741 3.86 -32.33 -34.43
CA ASN A 741 2.87 -32.53 -35.52
C ASN A 741 2.94 -31.41 -36.56
N LYS A 742 3.17 -30.16 -36.14
CA LYS A 742 3.33 -29.03 -37.06
C LYS A 742 4.58 -29.14 -37.95
N THR A 743 5.66 -29.71 -37.41
CA THR A 743 6.90 -29.94 -38.16
C THR A 743 6.72 -31.04 -39.20
N GLU A 744 5.96 -32.09 -38.88
CA GLU A 744 5.64 -33.15 -39.85
C GLU A 744 4.74 -32.65 -40.98
N ILE A 745 3.71 -31.83 -40.69
CA ILE A 745 2.87 -31.21 -41.73
C ILE A 745 3.72 -30.39 -42.72
N GLN A 746 4.67 -29.60 -42.23
CA GLN A 746 5.55 -28.83 -43.11
C GLN A 746 6.35 -29.73 -44.06
N ARG A 747 6.87 -30.86 -43.56
CA ARG A 747 7.59 -31.82 -44.42
C ARG A 747 6.68 -32.43 -45.48
N THR A 748 5.45 -32.79 -45.11
CA THR A 748 4.46 -33.31 -46.05
C THR A 748 4.08 -32.27 -47.10
N ASP A 749 3.94 -30.99 -46.72
CA ASP A 749 3.67 -29.89 -47.64
C ASP A 749 4.81 -29.67 -48.64
N ASP A 750 6.06 -29.71 -48.18
CA ASP A 750 7.23 -29.59 -49.05
C ASP A 750 7.28 -30.73 -50.09
N GLN A 751 6.89 -31.95 -49.70
CA GLN A 751 6.79 -33.11 -50.62
C GLN A 751 5.66 -32.95 -51.64
N ILE A 752 4.50 -32.44 -51.24
CA ILE A 752 3.38 -32.15 -52.13
C ILE A 752 3.76 -31.07 -53.13
N GLU A 753 4.47 -30.02 -52.69
CA GLU A 753 4.92 -28.93 -53.54
C GLU A 753 5.95 -29.41 -54.59
N ASP A 754 6.88 -30.29 -54.20
CA ASP A 754 7.85 -30.90 -55.13
C ASP A 754 7.17 -31.79 -56.19
N ILE A 755 6.18 -32.60 -55.82
CA ILE A 755 5.40 -33.39 -56.79
C ILE A 755 4.54 -32.48 -57.68
N THR A 756 4.00 -31.39 -57.13
CA THR A 756 3.19 -30.44 -57.89
C THR A 756 4.02 -29.65 -58.90
N GLN A 757 5.23 -29.21 -58.54
CA GLN A 757 6.18 -28.60 -59.49
C GLN A 757 6.62 -29.57 -60.61
N LYS A 758 6.73 -30.86 -60.31
CA LYS A 758 7.01 -31.90 -61.32
C LYS A 758 5.84 -32.12 -62.28
N LEU A 759 4.61 -31.92 -61.84
CA LEU A 759 3.39 -32.01 -62.67
C LEU A 759 3.16 -30.73 -63.50
N ASP A 760 3.52 -29.55 -62.98
CA ASP A 760 3.29 -28.25 -63.63
C ASP A 760 4.30 -27.92 -64.75
N GLN A 761 5.36 -28.71 -64.93
CA GLN A 761 6.39 -28.50 -65.98
C GLN A 761 5.99 -29.01 -67.37
N ASP A 762 4.95 -29.85 -67.52
CA ASP A 762 4.49 -30.37 -68.81
C ASP A 762 3.12 -29.79 -69.21
N ASN A 763 3.16 -28.71 -69.98
CA ASN A 763 2.01 -27.93 -70.39
C ASN A 763 1.42 -28.47 -71.71
N SER A 764 0.55 -29.49 -71.64
CA SER A 764 -0.23 -29.96 -72.81
C SER A 764 -1.46 -30.79 -72.38
N ASN A 765 -2.60 -30.18 -72.01
CA ASN A 765 -3.84 -30.98 -71.93
C ASN A 765 -5.20 -30.24 -71.94
N THR A 766 -5.44 -29.38 -72.93
CA THR A 766 -6.73 -28.66 -73.05
C THR A 766 -7.78 -29.39 -73.91
N GLU A 767 -7.43 -30.45 -74.65
CA GLU A 767 -8.35 -31.16 -75.56
C GLU A 767 -9.00 -32.44 -74.96
N LEU A 768 -8.31 -33.16 -74.07
CA LEU A 768 -8.81 -34.40 -73.46
C LEU A 768 -9.94 -34.19 -72.43
N ILE A 769 -9.92 -33.05 -71.73
CA ILE A 769 -10.96 -32.66 -70.78
C ILE A 769 -12.28 -32.35 -71.51
N ARG A 770 -12.22 -31.88 -72.77
CA ARG A 770 -13.40 -31.53 -73.56
C ARG A 770 -14.08 -32.75 -74.20
N LEU A 771 -13.31 -33.74 -74.64
CA LEU A 771 -13.84 -34.96 -75.27
C LEU A 771 -14.36 -36.00 -74.23
N GLY A 772 -13.79 -36.05 -73.03
CA GLY A 772 -14.26 -36.93 -71.93
C GLY A 772 -15.67 -36.59 -71.43
N ALA A 773 -16.03 -35.30 -71.39
CA ALA A 773 -17.37 -34.87 -71.00
C ALA A 773 -18.47 -35.23 -72.02
N ALA A 774 -18.12 -35.43 -73.30
CA ALA A 774 -19.09 -35.74 -74.36
C ALA A 774 -19.45 -37.25 -74.44
N ILE A 775 -18.56 -38.15 -74.02
CA ILE A 775 -18.82 -39.60 -73.98
C ILE A 775 -19.75 -39.98 -72.84
N GLU A 776 -19.52 -39.41 -71.65
CA GLU A 776 -20.28 -39.75 -70.44
C GLU A 776 -21.78 -39.50 -70.65
N VAL A 777 -22.12 -38.43 -71.38
CA VAL A 777 -23.49 -38.06 -71.73
C VAL A 777 -24.14 -39.07 -72.67
N GLN A 778 -23.43 -39.62 -73.67
CA GLN A 778 -24.03 -40.55 -74.64
C GLN A 778 -24.16 -41.99 -74.12
N LYS A 779 -23.33 -42.38 -73.13
CA LYS A 779 -23.35 -43.72 -72.54
C LYS A 779 -24.56 -43.93 -71.64
N GLN A 780 -24.89 -42.92 -70.82
CA GLN A 780 -26.08 -42.93 -69.98
C GLN A 780 -27.40 -43.03 -70.78
N THR A 781 -27.46 -42.42 -71.97
CA THR A 781 -28.66 -42.46 -72.81
C THR A 781 -28.92 -43.84 -73.44
N TYR A 782 -27.89 -44.59 -73.83
CA TYR A 782 -28.04 -45.91 -74.47
C TYR A 782 -28.43 -47.03 -73.48
N GLU A 783 -27.87 -47.01 -72.28
CA GLU A 783 -28.18 -47.99 -71.23
C GLU A 783 -29.61 -47.86 -70.71
N THR A 784 -30.13 -46.62 -70.65
CA THR A 784 -31.50 -46.34 -70.18
C THR A 784 -32.56 -46.92 -71.13
N TYR A 785 -32.42 -46.74 -72.45
CA TYR A 785 -33.40 -47.26 -73.41
C TYR A 785 -33.35 -48.78 -73.57
N THR A 786 -32.16 -49.41 -73.46
CA THR A 786 -32.00 -50.87 -73.69
C THR A 786 -32.68 -51.68 -72.59
N ARG A 787 -32.69 -51.18 -71.36
CA ARG A 787 -33.35 -51.81 -70.21
C ARG A 787 -34.88 -51.79 -70.36
N GLN A 788 -35.42 -50.68 -70.85
CA GLN A 788 -36.86 -50.51 -71.05
C GLN A 788 -37.44 -51.45 -72.13
N TYR A 789 -36.66 -51.84 -73.14
CA TYR A 789 -37.15 -52.71 -74.25
C TYR A 789 -37.41 -54.16 -73.82
N ASN A 790 -36.52 -54.74 -72.99
CA ASN A 790 -36.63 -56.14 -72.56
C ASN A 790 -37.79 -56.38 -71.58
N ASP A 791 -38.13 -55.36 -70.80
CA ASP A 791 -39.24 -55.40 -69.83
C ASP A 791 -40.61 -55.43 -70.56
N SER A 792 -40.77 -54.70 -71.67
CA SER A 792 -42.02 -54.68 -72.45
C SER A 792 -42.31 -55.95 -73.25
N LEU A 793 -41.28 -56.68 -73.71
CA LEU A 793 -41.46 -57.90 -74.53
C LEU A 793 -41.98 -59.11 -73.73
N THR A 794 -41.56 -59.22 -72.48
CA THR A 794 -41.90 -60.35 -71.59
C THR A 794 -43.36 -60.28 -71.14
N GLU A 795 -43.88 -59.08 -70.90
CA GLU A 795 -45.25 -58.89 -70.42
C GLU A 795 -46.31 -59.20 -71.50
N LYS A 796 -46.01 -58.91 -72.78
CA LYS A 796 -46.92 -59.18 -73.92
C LYS A 796 -47.21 -60.68 -74.11
N GLN A 797 -46.22 -61.55 -73.97
CA GLN A 797 -46.40 -63.00 -74.21
C GLN A 797 -47.25 -63.68 -73.13
N ARG A 798 -47.22 -63.17 -71.89
CA ARG A 798 -47.97 -63.69 -70.75
C ARG A 798 -49.47 -63.45 -70.90
N LEU A 799 -49.86 -62.28 -71.37
CA LEU A 799 -51.26 -61.85 -71.44
C LEU A 799 -52.04 -62.53 -72.57
N SER A 800 -51.41 -62.96 -73.68
CA SER A 800 -52.13 -63.60 -74.79
C SER A 800 -52.78 -64.94 -74.44
N ARG A 801 -52.21 -65.74 -73.53
CA ARG A 801 -52.71 -67.09 -73.21
C ARG A 801 -53.92 -67.07 -72.29
N ILE A 802 -53.94 -66.11 -71.36
CA ILE A 802 -55.01 -65.94 -70.36
C ILE A 802 -56.33 -65.49 -71.03
N GLN A 803 -56.25 -64.84 -72.20
CA GLN A 803 -57.39 -64.29 -72.91
C GLN A 803 -58.39 -65.36 -73.42
N THR A 804 -57.86 -66.45 -73.97
CA THR A 804 -58.64 -67.48 -74.67
C THR A 804 -59.42 -68.42 -73.76
N GLU A 805 -59.00 -68.57 -72.50
CA GLU A 805 -59.65 -69.49 -71.55
C GLU A 805 -60.87 -68.85 -70.87
N LEU A 806 -60.85 -67.53 -70.65
CA LEU A 806 -61.91 -66.80 -69.95
C LEU A 806 -63.19 -66.58 -70.81
N GLU A 807 -63.08 -66.57 -72.14
CA GLU A 807 -64.21 -66.31 -73.07
C GLU A 807 -65.24 -67.45 -73.15
N ALA A 808 -64.85 -68.69 -72.84
CA ALA A 808 -65.74 -69.84 -72.90
C ALA A 808 -66.67 -69.96 -71.67
N GLU A 809 -66.20 -69.58 -70.49
CA GLU A 809 -66.90 -69.76 -69.20
C GLU A 809 -67.98 -68.67 -68.95
N MET A 810 -67.80 -67.45 -69.48
CA MET A 810 -68.74 -66.34 -69.33
C MET A 810 -70.15 -66.59 -69.91
N LYS A 811 -70.24 -67.36 -70.99
CA LYS A 811 -71.46 -67.46 -71.80
C LYS A 811 -72.57 -68.28 -71.12
N ASP A 812 -72.20 -69.28 -70.31
CA ASP A 812 -73.14 -70.23 -69.71
C ASP A 812 -73.79 -69.67 -68.43
N LEU A 813 -73.08 -68.80 -67.74
CA LEU A 813 -73.50 -68.22 -66.46
C LEU A 813 -74.50 -67.05 -66.60
N SER A 814 -74.48 -66.35 -67.75
CA SER A 814 -75.38 -65.23 -68.01
C SER A 814 -76.86 -65.61 -68.10
N ALA A 815 -77.21 -66.81 -68.57
CA ALA A 815 -78.60 -67.18 -68.81
C ALA A 815 -79.40 -67.50 -67.53
N LYS A 816 -78.73 -67.82 -66.42
CA LYS A 816 -79.36 -68.19 -65.14
C LYS A 816 -79.63 -67.00 -64.21
N ILE A 817 -78.96 -65.87 -64.44
CA ILE A 817 -79.06 -64.67 -63.59
C ILE A 817 -80.32 -63.85 -63.92
N ASP A 818 -80.69 -63.76 -65.19
CA ASP A 818 -81.78 -62.89 -65.67
C ASP A 818 -83.17 -63.25 -65.09
N GLU A 819 -83.41 -64.53 -64.78
CA GLU A 819 -84.69 -65.00 -64.23
C GLU A 819 -84.89 -64.62 -62.75
N PHE A 820 -83.81 -64.58 -61.97
CA PHE A 820 -83.85 -64.24 -60.54
C PHE A 820 -83.87 -62.71 -60.27
N GLU A 821 -83.35 -61.89 -61.19
CA GLU A 821 -83.26 -60.42 -61.02
C GLU A 821 -84.62 -59.72 -61.00
N SER A 822 -85.61 -60.26 -61.70
CA SER A 822 -86.96 -59.68 -61.77
C SER A 822 -87.70 -59.70 -60.43
N HIS A 823 -87.43 -60.69 -59.57
CA HIS A 823 -88.07 -60.83 -58.26
C HIS A 823 -87.43 -59.93 -57.18
N ALA A 824 -86.09 -59.84 -57.19
CA ALA A 824 -85.32 -59.01 -56.26
C ALA A 824 -85.60 -57.49 -56.43
N GLY A 825 -85.90 -57.04 -57.65
CA GLY A 825 -86.11 -55.62 -57.97
C GLY A 825 -87.27 -54.95 -57.22
N SER A 826 -88.29 -55.69 -56.79
CA SER A 826 -89.42 -55.11 -56.03
C SER A 826 -89.07 -54.86 -54.55
N LEU A 827 -88.23 -55.72 -53.96
CA LEU A 827 -87.78 -55.63 -52.56
C LEU A 827 -86.65 -54.60 -52.40
N GLN A 828 -85.79 -54.46 -53.42
CA GLN A 828 -84.70 -53.49 -53.46
C GLN A 828 -85.18 -52.03 -53.36
N ASN A 829 -86.36 -51.70 -53.89
CA ASN A 829 -86.89 -50.33 -53.90
C ASN A 829 -87.20 -49.81 -52.47
N ILE A 830 -87.68 -50.68 -51.58
CA ILE A 830 -87.99 -50.32 -50.18
C ILE A 830 -86.69 -50.12 -49.39
N HIS A 831 -85.70 -51.00 -49.59
CA HIS A 831 -84.37 -50.89 -49.02
C HIS A 831 -83.62 -49.62 -49.49
N THR A 832 -83.75 -49.26 -50.77
CA THR A 832 -83.10 -48.07 -51.36
C THR A 832 -83.57 -46.76 -50.72
N VAL A 833 -84.86 -46.61 -50.39
CA VAL A 833 -85.38 -45.40 -49.73
C VAL A 833 -84.87 -45.29 -48.29
N ALA A 834 -84.72 -46.41 -47.58
CA ALA A 834 -84.16 -46.43 -46.23
C ALA A 834 -82.64 -46.14 -46.23
N ILE A 835 -81.89 -46.67 -47.21
CA ILE A 835 -80.47 -46.33 -47.43
C ILE A 835 -80.31 -44.85 -47.73
N GLN A 836 -81.12 -44.24 -48.60
CA GLN A 836 -80.97 -42.82 -48.96
C GLN A 836 -81.13 -41.87 -47.76
N GLN A 837 -81.98 -42.22 -46.78
CA GLN A 837 -82.13 -41.43 -45.55
C GLN A 837 -80.96 -41.66 -44.57
N LYS A 838 -80.44 -42.90 -44.50
CA LYS A 838 -79.21 -43.24 -43.77
C LYS A 838 -77.99 -42.54 -44.38
N GLU A 839 -77.84 -42.55 -45.71
CA GLU A 839 -76.77 -41.87 -46.45
C GLU A 839 -76.79 -40.36 -46.24
N LYS A 840 -77.96 -39.73 -46.17
CA LYS A 840 -78.05 -38.30 -45.81
C LYS A 840 -77.55 -38.02 -44.39
N ALA A 841 -77.90 -38.88 -43.42
CA ALA A 841 -77.40 -38.75 -42.06
C ALA A 841 -75.88 -39.04 -41.96
N ILE A 842 -75.39 -40.01 -42.72
CA ILE A 842 -73.95 -40.32 -42.86
C ILE A 842 -73.20 -39.18 -43.53
N LEU A 843 -73.75 -38.54 -44.57
CA LEU A 843 -73.12 -37.40 -45.24
C LEU A 843 -72.99 -36.20 -44.30
N VAL A 844 -74.00 -35.94 -43.47
CA VAL A 844 -73.93 -34.90 -42.43
C VAL A 844 -72.88 -35.25 -41.38
N SER A 845 -72.85 -36.49 -40.89
CA SER A 845 -71.81 -36.96 -39.96
C SER A 845 -70.41 -36.93 -40.58
N ALA A 846 -70.27 -37.28 -41.86
CA ALA A 846 -69.00 -37.26 -42.59
C ALA A 846 -68.50 -35.83 -42.85
N ASP A 847 -69.40 -34.87 -43.09
CA ASP A 847 -69.05 -33.45 -43.21
C ASP A 847 -68.61 -32.88 -41.85
N ILE A 848 -69.29 -33.24 -40.76
CA ILE A 848 -68.86 -32.89 -39.40
C ILE A 848 -67.52 -33.55 -39.05
N LEU A 849 -67.32 -34.83 -39.37
CA LEU A 849 -66.04 -35.53 -39.17
C LEU A 849 -64.92 -34.91 -39.99
N ARG A 850 -65.17 -34.53 -41.24
CA ARG A 850 -64.22 -33.81 -42.07
C ARG A 850 -63.87 -32.44 -41.47
N ASN A 851 -64.85 -31.72 -40.94
CA ASN A 851 -64.62 -30.44 -40.27
C ASN A 851 -63.85 -30.65 -38.95
N ILE A 852 -64.09 -31.75 -38.22
CA ILE A 852 -63.29 -32.15 -37.05
C ILE A 852 -61.86 -32.48 -37.47
N GLU A 853 -61.62 -33.25 -38.54
CA GLU A 853 -60.29 -33.58 -39.04
C GLU A 853 -59.52 -32.33 -39.47
N ILE A 854 -60.18 -31.39 -40.17
CA ILE A 854 -59.60 -30.10 -40.54
C ILE A 854 -59.25 -29.31 -39.27
N GLN A 855 -60.15 -29.27 -38.29
CA GLN A 855 -59.90 -28.58 -37.02
C GLN A 855 -58.82 -29.27 -36.17
N GLU A 856 -58.69 -30.59 -36.24
CA GLU A 856 -57.66 -31.38 -35.57
C GLU A 856 -56.29 -31.16 -36.21
N ALA A 857 -56.22 -31.06 -37.54
CA ALA A 857 -55.01 -30.67 -38.26
C ALA A 857 -54.59 -29.24 -37.88
N GLU A 858 -55.53 -28.31 -37.80
CA GLU A 858 -55.27 -26.93 -37.36
C GLU A 858 -54.82 -26.87 -35.88
N ILE A 859 -55.47 -27.61 -34.98
CA ILE A 859 -55.06 -27.73 -33.57
C ILE A 859 -53.67 -28.36 -33.45
N LEU A 860 -53.33 -29.37 -34.26
CA LEU A 860 -52.02 -30.00 -34.28
C LEU A 860 -50.95 -29.01 -34.76
N GLU A 861 -51.23 -28.23 -35.80
CA GLU A 861 -50.32 -27.22 -36.32
C GLU A 861 -50.12 -26.07 -35.33
N LEU A 862 -51.19 -25.57 -34.73
CA LEU A 862 -51.16 -24.54 -33.68
C LEU A 862 -50.49 -25.06 -32.39
N SER A 863 -50.69 -26.32 -32.02
CA SER A 863 -50.01 -26.95 -30.88
C SER A 863 -48.51 -27.11 -31.12
N ASN A 864 -48.12 -27.49 -32.33
CA ASN A 864 -46.72 -27.53 -32.73
C ASN A 864 -46.08 -26.14 -32.79
N SER A 865 -46.85 -25.11 -33.20
CA SER A 865 -46.44 -23.71 -33.18
C SER A 865 -46.25 -23.20 -31.74
N ALA A 866 -47.19 -23.48 -30.84
CA ALA A 866 -47.12 -23.15 -29.42
C ALA A 866 -45.94 -23.84 -28.72
N LYS A 867 -45.70 -25.15 -28.99
CA LYS A 867 -44.53 -25.88 -28.48
C LYS A 867 -43.21 -25.29 -28.98
N ARG A 868 -43.12 -24.95 -30.27
CA ARG A 868 -41.93 -24.28 -30.82
C ARG A 868 -41.70 -22.91 -30.19
N ALA A 869 -42.77 -22.12 -29.99
CA ALA A 869 -42.70 -20.84 -29.31
C ALA A 869 -42.31 -20.98 -27.82
N GLU A 870 -42.77 -22.03 -27.14
CA GLU A 870 -42.43 -22.33 -25.75
C GLU A 870 -40.98 -22.79 -25.59
N GLU A 871 -40.49 -23.65 -26.49
CA GLU A 871 -39.08 -24.06 -26.55
C GLU A 871 -38.17 -22.86 -26.86
N HIS A 872 -38.58 -22.00 -27.79
CA HIS A 872 -37.86 -20.77 -28.11
C HIS A 872 -37.83 -19.79 -26.93
N LEU A 873 -38.96 -19.56 -26.26
CA LEU A 873 -39.03 -18.74 -25.04
C LEU A 873 -38.15 -19.32 -23.93
N ARG A 874 -38.19 -20.64 -23.73
CA ARG A 874 -37.36 -21.33 -22.72
C ARG A 874 -35.88 -21.18 -23.04
N GLY A 875 -35.49 -21.29 -24.31
CA GLY A 875 -34.13 -21.05 -24.79
C GLY A 875 -33.67 -19.62 -24.49
N GLN A 876 -34.44 -18.62 -24.92
CA GLN A 876 -34.12 -17.21 -24.70
C GLN A 876 -34.13 -16.82 -23.22
N THR A 877 -35.04 -17.38 -22.42
CA THR A 877 -35.09 -17.14 -20.96
C THR A 877 -33.87 -17.72 -20.27
N ALA A 878 -33.43 -18.92 -20.67
CA ALA A 878 -32.22 -19.55 -20.15
C ALA A 878 -30.95 -18.78 -20.55
N GLU A 879 -30.92 -18.19 -21.75
CA GLU A 879 -29.82 -17.31 -22.18
C GLU A 879 -29.83 -15.97 -21.44
N ALA A 880 -30.99 -15.33 -21.26
CA ALA A 880 -31.12 -14.08 -20.53
C ALA A 880 -30.75 -14.23 -19.03
N GLN A 881 -31.15 -15.34 -18.39
CA GLN A 881 -30.76 -15.66 -17.01
C GLN A 881 -29.26 -15.87 -16.80
N LYS A 882 -28.53 -16.31 -17.84
CA LYS A 882 -27.06 -16.40 -17.80
C LYS A 882 -26.40 -15.02 -17.79
N VAL A 883 -27.06 -14.00 -18.36
CA VAL A 883 -26.53 -12.63 -18.47
C VAL A 883 -26.85 -11.80 -17.21
N GLY A 884 -27.99 -12.02 -16.54
CA GLY A 884 -28.30 -11.38 -15.25
C GLY A 884 -29.77 -11.48 -14.81
N ALA A 885 -30.09 -10.89 -13.66
CA ALA A 885 -31.46 -10.86 -13.12
C ALA A 885 -32.42 -9.99 -13.96
N GLU A 886 -33.72 -10.27 -13.85
CA GLU A 886 -34.79 -9.59 -14.59
C GLU A 886 -34.83 -8.09 -14.31
N VAL A 887 -34.98 -7.27 -15.36
CA VAL A 887 -34.96 -5.80 -15.31
C VAL A 887 -36.28 -5.26 -15.87
N SER A 888 -36.84 -4.21 -15.25
CA SER A 888 -38.08 -3.60 -15.77
C SER A 888 -37.82 -2.86 -17.08
N LEU A 889 -38.57 -3.23 -18.13
CA LEU A 889 -38.55 -2.59 -19.44
C LEU A 889 -39.57 -1.44 -19.49
N SER A 890 -39.25 -0.35 -20.20
CA SER A 890 -40.19 0.74 -20.50
C SER A 890 -40.86 0.55 -21.86
N VAL A 891 -41.94 1.30 -22.15
CA VAL A 891 -42.71 1.22 -23.41
C VAL A 891 -41.88 1.55 -24.66
N ASN A 892 -40.75 2.24 -24.50
CA ASN A 892 -39.84 2.61 -25.60
C ASN A 892 -38.60 1.69 -25.70
N ASP A 893 -38.48 0.63 -24.90
CA ASP A 893 -37.32 -0.28 -24.92
C ASP A 893 -37.55 -1.45 -25.91
N THR A 894 -37.70 -1.15 -27.21
CA THR A 894 -37.85 -2.16 -28.29
C THR A 894 -36.51 -2.76 -28.70
N THR A 895 -36.49 -4.03 -29.13
CA THR A 895 -35.26 -4.76 -29.49
C THR A 895 -34.38 -4.00 -30.52
N GLN A 896 -35.00 -3.42 -31.56
CA GLN A 896 -34.30 -2.67 -32.61
C GLN A 896 -33.65 -1.35 -32.13
N GLU A 897 -34.29 -0.61 -31.21
CA GLU A 897 -33.73 0.67 -30.73
C GLU A 897 -32.51 0.43 -29.83
N ILE A 898 -32.53 -0.65 -29.03
CA ILE A 898 -31.42 -1.04 -28.17
C ILE A 898 -30.24 -1.54 -29.01
N GLU A 899 -30.50 -2.31 -30.07
CA GLU A 899 -29.47 -2.81 -31.01
C GLU A 899 -28.78 -1.66 -31.77
N THR A 900 -29.54 -0.64 -32.19
CA THR A 900 -28.99 0.54 -32.87
C THR A 900 -28.05 1.33 -31.93
N ARG A 901 -28.42 1.49 -30.65
CA ARG A 901 -27.57 2.13 -29.63
C ARG A 901 -26.33 1.31 -29.29
N LEU A 902 -26.43 -0.02 -29.24
CA LEU A 902 -25.29 -0.93 -29.03
C LEU A 902 -24.25 -0.76 -30.14
N ASN A 903 -24.68 -0.80 -31.40
CA ASN A 903 -23.80 -0.64 -32.55
C ASN A 903 -23.07 0.73 -32.57
N GLN A 904 -23.75 1.80 -32.17
CA GLN A 904 -23.14 3.13 -32.05
C GLN A 904 -22.06 3.18 -30.95
N LEU A 905 -22.35 2.62 -29.77
CA LEU A 905 -21.41 2.58 -28.64
C LEU A 905 -20.19 1.68 -28.94
N GLU A 906 -20.40 0.54 -29.59
CA GLU A 906 -19.30 -0.36 -29.99
C GLU A 906 -18.37 0.27 -31.02
N ALA A 907 -18.91 1.03 -31.99
CA ALA A 907 -18.10 1.78 -32.94
C ALA A 907 -17.28 2.88 -32.26
N GLU A 908 -17.84 3.53 -31.24
CA GLU A 908 -17.15 4.55 -30.45
C GLU A 908 -16.01 3.94 -29.60
N ILE A 909 -16.26 2.78 -28.98
CA ILE A 909 -15.26 2.01 -28.22
C ILE A 909 -14.11 1.60 -29.15
N ARG A 910 -14.38 1.06 -30.35
CA ARG A 910 -13.32 0.69 -31.31
C ARG A 910 -12.43 1.87 -31.71
N LYS A 911 -13.02 3.05 -31.95
CA LYS A 911 -12.26 4.27 -32.26
C LYS A 911 -11.37 4.72 -31.09
N LYS A 912 -11.86 4.61 -29.85
CA LYS A 912 -11.11 4.96 -28.64
C LYS A 912 -10.00 3.94 -28.34
N ASP A 913 -10.27 2.64 -28.49
CA ASP A 913 -9.28 1.57 -28.29
C ASP A 913 -8.12 1.65 -29.30
N ALA A 914 -8.41 2.00 -30.57
CA ALA A 914 -7.38 2.24 -31.58
C ALA A 914 -6.41 3.39 -31.22
N ARG A 915 -6.87 4.38 -30.45
CA ARG A 915 -6.03 5.48 -29.94
C ARG A 915 -5.24 5.12 -28.69
N ILE A 916 -5.70 4.13 -27.92
CA ILE A 916 -5.08 3.72 -26.65
C ILE A 916 -3.84 2.84 -26.91
N GLY A 917 -3.86 1.99 -27.94
CA GLY A 917 -2.66 1.32 -28.50
C GLY A 917 -1.88 0.37 -27.58
N ALA A 918 -2.28 0.19 -26.32
CA ALA A 918 -1.59 -0.62 -25.31
C ALA A 918 -2.57 -1.30 -24.34
N SER A 919 -2.10 -2.34 -23.63
CA SER A 919 -2.90 -3.08 -22.64
C SER A 919 -3.38 -2.18 -21.50
N THR A 920 -4.67 -2.29 -21.14
CA THR A 920 -5.35 -1.51 -20.09
C THR A 920 -4.63 -1.54 -18.75
N LYS A 921 -4.12 -2.72 -18.36
CA LYS A 921 -3.38 -2.92 -17.12
C LYS A 921 -2.05 -2.16 -17.08
N ASN A 922 -1.37 -2.07 -18.22
CA ASN A 922 -0.08 -1.40 -18.32
C ASN A 922 -0.22 0.13 -18.18
N ILE A 923 -1.30 0.71 -18.70
CA ILE A 923 -1.55 2.16 -18.61
C ILE A 923 -1.86 2.58 -17.16
N ALA A 924 -2.69 1.80 -16.46
CA ALA A 924 -3.00 2.06 -15.05
C ALA A 924 -1.75 1.91 -14.16
N MET A 925 -0.91 0.90 -14.42
CA MET A 925 0.35 0.72 -13.71
C MET A 925 1.37 1.83 -14.01
N ASP A 926 1.49 2.26 -15.27
CA ASP A 926 2.39 3.34 -15.68
C ASP A 926 2.00 4.68 -15.02
N TYR A 927 0.71 5.02 -15.05
CA TYR A 927 0.19 6.21 -14.36
C TYR A 927 0.49 6.18 -12.86
N ARG A 928 0.24 5.04 -12.20
CA ARG A 928 0.51 4.88 -10.76
C ARG A 928 2.00 5.04 -10.46
N LYS A 929 2.87 4.38 -11.22
CA LYS A 929 4.33 4.43 -11.04
C LYS A 929 4.89 5.83 -11.26
N LYS A 930 4.45 6.54 -12.31
CA LYS A 930 4.89 7.91 -12.57
C LYS A 930 4.36 8.89 -11.52
N THR A 931 3.13 8.69 -11.04
CA THR A 931 2.57 9.50 -9.94
C THR A 931 3.35 9.32 -8.64
N GLU A 932 3.65 8.08 -8.25
CA GLU A 932 4.43 7.77 -7.04
C GLU A 932 5.85 8.36 -7.10
N LYS A 933 6.51 8.25 -8.25
CA LYS A 933 7.83 8.86 -8.46
C LYS A 933 7.80 10.39 -8.31
N TYR A 934 6.83 11.05 -8.95
CA TYR A 934 6.67 12.50 -8.85
C TYR A 934 6.36 12.95 -7.41
N THR A 935 5.44 12.26 -6.71
CA THR A 935 5.08 12.63 -5.34
C THR A 935 6.25 12.45 -4.38
N THR A 936 6.98 11.34 -4.48
CA THR A 936 8.14 11.06 -3.63
C THR A 936 9.24 12.10 -3.84
N ALA A 937 9.61 12.38 -5.11
CA ALA A 937 10.62 13.39 -5.42
C ALA A 937 10.22 14.79 -4.93
N ARG A 938 8.94 15.14 -5.03
CA ARG A 938 8.41 16.42 -4.54
C ARG A 938 8.44 16.53 -3.02
N GLU A 939 8.12 15.45 -2.30
CA GLU A 939 8.19 15.42 -0.84
C GLU A 939 9.63 15.56 -0.34
N GLU A 940 10.58 14.85 -0.97
CA GLU A 940 12.01 14.95 -0.66
C GLU A 940 12.55 16.38 -0.83
N VAL A 941 12.18 17.05 -1.93
CA VAL A 941 12.57 18.46 -2.16
C VAL A 941 11.93 19.40 -1.15
N ALA A 942 10.65 19.23 -0.84
CA ALA A 942 9.96 20.07 0.13
C ALA A 942 10.57 19.95 1.54
N ASP A 943 11.04 18.77 1.93
CA ASP A 943 11.72 18.57 3.20
C ASP A 943 13.14 19.16 3.19
N LEU A 944 13.87 19.04 2.07
CA LEU A 944 15.18 19.68 1.91
C LEU A 944 15.09 21.21 1.95
N GLU A 945 14.07 21.81 1.34
CA GLU A 945 13.78 23.25 1.40
C GLU A 945 13.54 23.74 2.84
N LYS A 946 12.77 22.99 3.64
CA LYS A 946 12.54 23.32 5.06
C LYS A 946 13.85 23.32 5.85
N VAL A 947 14.70 22.32 5.64
CA VAL A 947 16.02 22.24 6.29
C VAL A 947 16.90 23.40 5.84
N HIS A 948 16.91 23.72 4.55
CA HIS A 948 17.67 24.84 4.00
C HIS A 948 17.25 26.18 4.64
N GLN A 949 15.95 26.44 4.70
CA GLN A 949 15.41 27.66 5.30
C GLN A 949 15.75 27.77 6.80
N ALA A 950 15.65 26.67 7.54
CA ALA A 950 16.03 26.65 8.96
C ALA A 950 17.52 26.91 9.17
N LEU A 951 18.38 26.35 8.31
CA LEU A 951 19.82 26.63 8.33
C LEU A 951 20.10 28.10 8.01
N GLN A 952 19.42 28.68 7.01
CA GLN A 952 19.57 30.08 6.62
C GLN A 952 19.23 31.02 7.77
N GLN A 953 18.07 30.83 8.39
CA GLN A 953 17.67 31.62 9.56
C GLN A 953 18.70 31.47 10.70
N THR A 954 19.14 30.25 10.98
CA THR A 954 20.13 29.99 12.04
C THR A 954 21.47 30.68 11.75
N PHE A 955 21.90 30.74 10.49
CA PHE A 955 23.12 31.45 10.08
C PHE A 955 23.00 32.96 10.34
N GLU A 956 21.90 33.57 9.89
CA GLU A 956 21.66 35.00 10.03
C GLU A 956 21.64 35.43 11.51
N GLU A 957 20.87 34.72 12.34
CA GLU A 957 20.82 35.00 13.79
C GLU A 957 22.19 34.85 14.47
N ARG A 958 22.97 33.83 14.09
CA ARG A 958 24.30 33.58 14.65
C ARG A 958 25.33 34.61 14.21
N MET A 959 25.27 35.05 12.95
CA MET A 959 26.13 36.10 12.40
C MET A 959 25.85 37.46 13.04
N GLU A 960 24.57 37.77 13.29
CA GLU A 960 24.18 38.97 14.03
C GLU A 960 24.75 38.95 15.46
N ARG A 961 24.57 37.84 16.18
CA ARG A 961 25.14 37.65 17.53
C ARG A 961 26.66 37.74 17.54
N TRP A 962 27.34 37.20 16.53
CA TRP A 962 28.78 37.35 16.38
C TRP A 962 29.20 38.82 16.23
N GLY A 963 28.46 39.60 15.44
CA GLY A 963 28.67 41.04 15.30
C GLY A 963 28.49 41.78 16.63
N TYR A 964 27.45 41.42 17.39
CA TYR A 964 27.20 41.94 18.73
C TYR A 964 28.33 41.59 19.70
N PHE A 965 28.75 40.32 19.79
CA PHE A 965 29.85 39.90 20.67
C PHE A 965 31.16 40.61 20.32
N ARG A 966 31.47 40.77 19.03
CA ARG A 966 32.64 41.54 18.59
C ARG A 966 32.58 42.98 19.09
N LYS A 967 31.44 43.66 18.94
CA LYS A 967 31.26 45.05 19.42
C LYS A 967 31.38 45.13 20.94
N TYR A 968 30.73 44.23 21.66
CA TYR A 968 30.74 44.16 23.13
C TYR A 968 32.15 43.97 23.69
N ILE A 969 32.89 42.95 23.22
CA ILE A 969 34.26 42.65 23.66
C ILE A 969 35.20 43.82 23.35
N SER A 970 35.04 44.47 22.19
CA SER A 970 35.83 45.67 21.85
C SER A 970 35.58 46.82 22.83
N VAL A 971 34.33 47.10 23.20
CA VAL A 971 33.98 48.14 24.19
C VAL A 971 34.56 47.81 25.57
N GLN A 972 34.39 46.56 26.03
CA GLN A 972 34.96 46.11 27.31
C GLN A 972 36.49 46.24 27.34
N SER A 973 37.16 45.81 26.25
CA SER A 973 38.61 45.93 26.12
C SER A 973 39.07 47.40 26.14
N ARG A 974 38.32 48.32 25.49
CA ARG A 974 38.60 49.78 25.55
C ARG A 974 38.55 50.30 26.99
N TYR A 975 37.49 49.96 27.71
CA TYR A 975 37.29 50.40 29.09
C TYR A 975 38.39 49.88 30.02
N GLN A 976 38.63 48.58 30.00
CA GLN A 976 39.58 47.97 30.90
C GLN A 976 41.02 48.43 30.62
N PHE A 977 41.37 48.61 29.35
CA PHE A 977 42.66 49.17 28.98
C PHE A 977 42.85 50.58 29.55
N ARG A 978 41.84 51.46 29.41
CA ARG A 978 41.90 52.82 29.94
C ARG A 978 42.02 52.83 31.47
N PHE A 979 41.26 51.96 32.15
CA PHE A 979 41.35 51.80 33.61
C PHE A 979 42.76 51.38 34.05
N LEU A 980 43.34 50.34 33.44
CA LEU A 980 44.69 49.86 33.77
C LEU A 980 45.79 50.89 33.49
N MET A 981 45.62 51.72 32.45
CA MET A 981 46.56 52.80 32.13
C MET A 981 46.48 53.97 33.14
N SER A 982 45.30 54.25 33.68
CA SER A 982 45.08 55.33 34.64
C SER A 982 45.79 55.11 35.99
N GLU A 983 46.08 53.86 36.37
CA GLU A 983 46.86 53.50 37.57
C GLU A 983 48.26 54.12 37.60
N ARG A 984 48.77 54.59 36.45
CA ARG A 984 50.07 55.25 36.33
C ARG A 984 49.97 56.63 35.68
N GLU A 985 48.82 57.29 35.81
CA GLU A 985 48.59 58.64 35.25
C GLU A 985 48.86 58.70 33.73
N PHE A 986 48.49 57.66 32.99
CA PHE A 986 48.46 57.68 31.53
C PHE A 986 47.01 57.63 31.03
N ASP A 987 46.68 58.45 30.03
CA ASP A 987 45.45 58.30 29.26
C ASP A 987 45.70 57.35 28.08
N GLY A 988 45.07 56.19 28.12
CA GLY A 988 45.17 55.15 27.12
C GLY A 988 43.87 54.96 26.35
N LYS A 989 43.93 54.94 25.01
CA LYS A 989 42.78 54.68 24.13
C LYS A 989 43.10 53.53 23.17
N LEU A 990 42.17 52.58 23.06
CA LEU A 990 42.19 51.54 22.03
C LEU A 990 41.22 51.92 20.90
N ALA A 991 41.72 51.95 19.67
CA ALA A 991 40.90 52.20 18.48
C ALA A 991 40.85 50.93 17.62
N PHE A 992 39.64 50.36 17.50
CA PHE A 992 39.37 49.18 16.69
C PHE A 992 38.79 49.61 15.33
N ASP A 993 39.47 49.25 14.25
CA ASP A 993 38.91 49.28 12.89
C ASP A 993 38.64 47.85 12.45
N HIS A 994 37.41 47.40 12.68
CA HIS A 994 36.99 46.04 12.33
C HIS A 994 36.88 45.79 10.81
N LYS A 995 36.75 46.85 10.00
CA LYS A 995 36.66 46.72 8.53
C LYS A 995 38.04 46.50 7.92
N LYS A 996 39.03 47.27 8.38
CA LYS A 996 40.43 47.13 7.95
C LYS A 996 41.19 46.05 8.70
N GLY A 997 40.65 45.58 9.84
CA GLY A 997 41.28 44.56 10.68
C GLY A 997 42.48 45.11 11.45
N ILE A 998 42.35 46.30 12.02
CA ILE A 998 43.44 47.05 12.65
C ILE A 998 43.07 47.41 14.10
N LEU A 999 44.01 47.25 15.03
CA LEU A 999 43.88 47.66 16.43
C LEU A 999 45.04 48.61 16.81
N GLN A 1000 44.72 49.89 17.01
CA GLN A 1000 45.69 50.92 17.37
C GLN A 1000 45.63 51.24 18.87
N LEU A 1001 46.81 51.43 19.47
CA LEU A 1001 46.96 51.91 20.84
C LEU A 1001 47.45 53.35 20.80
N ARG A 1002 46.75 54.24 21.49
CA ARG A 1002 47.15 55.63 21.69
C ARG A 1002 47.36 55.86 23.18
N VAL A 1003 48.52 56.38 23.57
CA VAL A 1003 48.92 56.56 24.97
C VAL A 1003 49.52 57.94 25.16
N GLN A 1004 49.08 58.67 26.18
CA GLN A 1004 49.60 59.98 26.55
C GLN A 1004 49.82 60.08 28.07
N PRO A 1005 50.97 60.60 28.56
CA PRO A 1005 51.15 60.90 29.97
C PRO A 1005 50.20 62.03 30.40
N SER A 1006 49.47 61.86 31.50
CA SER A 1006 48.48 62.85 31.97
C SER A 1006 49.09 64.20 32.39
N GLN A 1007 50.41 64.26 32.60
CA GLN A 1007 51.13 65.49 33.00
C GLN A 1007 51.62 66.36 31.82
N GLN A 1008 51.61 65.85 30.57
CA GLN A 1008 51.95 66.62 29.36
C GLN A 1008 50.72 66.80 28.48
N ALA A 1009 49.88 67.77 28.83
CA ALA A 1009 48.77 68.24 27.99
C ALA A 1009 49.30 69.15 26.86
N THR A 1010 50.01 68.57 25.90
CA THR A 1010 50.16 69.16 24.57
C THR A 1010 49.39 68.32 23.56
N ASP A 1011 48.74 68.99 22.61
CA ASP A 1011 47.68 68.49 21.72
C ASP A 1011 48.16 67.47 20.65
N THR A 1012 49.29 66.80 20.88
CA THR A 1012 49.90 65.83 19.95
C THR A 1012 49.85 64.43 20.55
N GLN A 1013 48.78 63.69 20.22
CA GLN A 1013 48.64 62.27 20.51
C GLN A 1013 49.84 61.50 19.93
N ARG A 1014 50.60 60.79 20.77
CA ARG A 1014 51.76 60.01 20.36
C ARG A 1014 51.33 58.58 19.99
N ASN A 1015 51.65 58.14 18.78
CA ASN A 1015 51.54 56.73 18.38
C ASN A 1015 52.56 55.87 19.15
N THR A 1016 52.28 54.58 19.38
CA THR A 1016 53.20 53.64 20.07
C THR A 1016 54.63 53.59 19.53
N LYS A 1017 54.88 54.07 18.29
CA LYS A 1017 56.21 54.18 17.67
C LYS A 1017 57.09 55.29 18.27
N THR A 1018 56.52 56.27 18.99
CA THR A 1018 57.23 57.41 19.59
C THR A 1018 57.30 57.37 21.12
N LEU A 1019 56.86 56.27 21.74
CA LEU A 1019 56.95 56.02 23.18
C LEU A 1019 58.33 55.49 23.58
N SER A 1020 58.75 55.69 24.83
CA SER A 1020 59.96 55.03 25.33
C SER A 1020 59.77 53.50 25.33
N GLY A 1021 60.87 52.72 25.19
CA GLY A 1021 60.79 51.25 25.16
C GLY A 1021 60.07 50.65 26.38
N GLY A 1022 60.11 51.34 27.51
CA GLY A 1022 59.44 50.95 28.74
C GLY A 1022 57.94 51.28 28.78
N GLU A 1023 57.52 52.42 28.22
CA GLU A 1023 56.09 52.79 28.08
C GLU A 1023 55.38 51.88 27.06
N LYS A 1024 56.08 51.49 26.00
CA LYS A 1024 55.59 50.54 25.01
C LYS A 1024 55.31 49.16 25.65
N SER A 1025 56.26 48.65 26.43
CA SER A 1025 56.12 47.36 27.12
C SER A 1025 54.99 47.38 28.15
N PHE A 1026 54.86 48.48 28.91
CA PHE A 1026 53.79 48.67 29.89
C PHE A 1026 52.40 48.72 29.23
N SER A 1027 52.24 49.53 28.18
CA SER A 1027 50.96 49.63 27.46
C SER A 1027 50.56 48.30 26.81
N GLN A 1028 51.50 47.50 26.32
CA GLN A 1028 51.17 46.17 25.79
C GLN A 1028 50.78 45.17 26.89
N ILE A 1029 51.34 45.25 28.10
CA ILE A 1029 50.86 44.46 29.24
C ILE A 1029 49.44 44.87 29.64
N CYS A 1030 49.12 46.17 29.65
CA CYS A 1030 47.75 46.63 29.89
C CYS A 1030 46.78 46.12 28.83
N LEU A 1031 47.21 46.06 27.55
CA LEU A 1031 46.42 45.44 26.48
C LEU A 1031 46.21 43.94 26.74
N LEU A 1032 47.27 43.21 27.09
CA LEU A 1032 47.18 41.78 27.40
C LEU A 1032 46.16 41.50 28.51
N LEU A 1033 46.23 42.27 29.60
CA LEU A 1033 45.31 42.15 30.73
C LEU A 1033 43.87 42.52 30.36
N ALA A 1034 43.68 43.57 29.55
CA ALA A 1034 42.36 43.96 29.05
C ALA A 1034 41.72 42.89 28.15
N LEU A 1035 42.52 42.25 27.30
CA LEU A 1035 42.04 41.15 26.44
C LEU A 1035 41.74 39.89 27.25
N TRP A 1036 42.55 39.59 28.26
CA TRP A 1036 42.37 38.42 29.11
C TRP A 1036 41.05 38.41 29.88
N GLU A 1037 40.55 39.57 30.29
CA GLU A 1037 39.26 39.66 30.97
C GLU A 1037 38.12 39.09 30.12
N ALA A 1038 38.16 39.29 28.80
CA ALA A 1038 37.18 38.74 27.87
C ALA A 1038 37.45 37.27 27.49
N MET A 1039 38.52 36.64 27.99
CA MET A 1039 38.87 35.25 27.67
C MET A 1039 38.32 34.26 28.70
N GLY A 1040 37.66 33.21 28.19
CA GLY A 1040 36.98 32.19 28.99
C GLY A 1040 37.89 31.19 29.72
N SER A 1041 39.15 31.01 29.29
CA SER A 1041 40.05 29.98 29.84
C SER A 1041 40.24 30.07 31.36
N PRO A 1042 40.17 28.96 32.13
CA PRO A 1042 40.31 28.95 33.59
C PRO A 1042 41.77 29.12 34.05
N PHE A 1043 42.75 28.94 33.18
CA PHE A 1043 44.15 29.25 33.47
C PHE A 1043 44.81 30.07 32.37
N ARG A 1044 45.89 30.78 32.73
CA ARG A 1044 46.69 31.65 31.86
C ARG A 1044 48.18 31.42 32.15
N CYS A 1045 49.00 31.34 31.12
CA CYS A 1045 50.42 31.06 31.22
C CYS A 1045 51.27 32.13 30.51
N LEU A 1046 52.36 32.55 31.14
CA LEU A 1046 53.32 33.50 30.57
C LEU A 1046 54.74 32.99 30.77
N ASP A 1047 55.48 32.89 29.68
CA ASP A 1047 56.87 32.44 29.67
C ASP A 1047 57.84 33.59 29.43
N GLU A 1048 58.70 33.87 30.42
CA GLU A 1048 59.82 34.82 30.32
C GLU A 1048 59.43 36.22 29.79
N PHE A 1049 58.19 36.65 30.07
CA PHE A 1049 57.64 37.92 29.58
C PHE A 1049 58.43 39.14 30.10
N ASP A 1050 59.03 39.01 31.29
CA ASP A 1050 59.76 40.06 31.99
C ASP A 1050 61.16 40.31 31.42
N VAL A 1051 61.72 39.37 30.64
CA VAL A 1051 63.04 39.49 30.00
C VAL A 1051 63.09 40.65 29.00
N PHE A 1052 61.97 40.94 28.34
CA PHE A 1052 61.88 41.98 27.32
C PHE A 1052 61.54 43.36 27.87
N MET A 1053 61.39 43.49 29.19
CA MET A 1053 61.05 44.74 29.88
C MET A 1053 62.28 45.39 30.52
N ASP A 1054 62.30 46.72 30.60
CA ASP A 1054 63.33 47.44 31.36
C ASP A 1054 63.13 47.29 32.88
N ALA A 1055 64.19 47.50 33.66
CA ALA A 1055 64.22 47.19 35.09
C ALA A 1055 63.17 47.97 35.91
N VAL A 1056 62.85 49.21 35.53
CA VAL A 1056 61.90 50.08 36.23
C VAL A 1056 60.46 49.66 35.91
N ASN A 1057 60.11 49.47 34.64
CA ASN A 1057 58.74 49.07 34.28
C ASN A 1057 58.44 47.59 34.58
N ARG A 1058 59.46 46.74 34.70
CA ARG A 1058 59.30 45.32 35.10
C ARG A 1058 58.63 45.15 36.46
N GLY A 1059 59.04 45.92 37.47
CA GLY A 1059 58.46 45.84 38.82
C GLY A 1059 57.00 46.27 38.86
N VAL A 1060 56.68 47.38 38.19
CA VAL A 1060 55.31 47.92 38.10
C VAL A 1060 54.40 46.96 37.34
N SER A 1061 54.87 46.40 36.22
CA SER A 1061 54.08 45.48 35.40
C SER A 1061 53.83 44.15 36.11
N MET A 1062 54.80 43.67 36.89
CA MET A 1062 54.61 42.50 37.75
C MET A 1062 53.56 42.77 38.83
N GLY A 1063 53.59 43.95 39.45
CA GLY A 1063 52.58 44.39 40.41
C GLY A 1063 51.17 44.46 39.80
N LEU A 1064 51.03 44.97 38.57
CA LEU A 1064 49.76 44.99 37.84
C LEU A 1064 49.24 43.59 37.53
N ILE A 1065 50.09 42.67 37.07
CA ILE A 1065 49.69 41.28 36.81
C ILE A 1065 49.22 40.62 38.11
N ILE A 1066 49.90 40.84 39.24
CA ILE A 1066 49.48 40.33 40.55
C ILE A 1066 48.13 40.93 40.98
N LYS A 1067 47.95 42.25 40.84
CA LYS A 1067 46.69 42.92 41.15
C LYS A 1067 45.54 42.38 40.29
N ALA A 1068 45.76 42.24 38.98
CA ALA A 1068 44.79 41.68 38.05
C ALA A 1068 44.47 40.22 38.36
N ALA A 1069 45.48 39.41 38.72
CA ALA A 1069 45.29 38.00 39.08
C ALA A 1069 44.51 37.82 40.38
N ARG A 1070 44.72 38.70 41.38
CA ARG A 1070 43.94 38.71 42.64
C ARG A 1070 42.49 39.12 42.45
N ASN A 1071 42.22 39.97 41.47
CA ASN A 1071 40.86 40.43 41.13
C ASN A 1071 40.14 39.49 40.15
N SER A 1072 40.85 38.54 39.53
CA SER A 1072 40.29 37.61 38.55
C SER A 1072 39.70 36.37 39.25
N VAL A 1073 38.41 36.38 39.55
CA VAL A 1073 37.71 35.25 40.19
C VAL A 1073 37.79 33.98 39.35
N GLY A 1074 38.17 32.85 39.95
CA GLY A 1074 38.19 31.55 39.30
C GLY A 1074 39.27 31.39 38.23
N LYS A 1075 40.35 32.18 38.26
CA LYS A 1075 41.44 32.12 37.29
C LYS A 1075 42.77 31.75 37.94
N GLN A 1076 43.49 30.82 37.32
CA GLN A 1076 44.85 30.41 37.71
C GLN A 1076 45.89 31.06 36.78
N PHE A 1077 46.97 31.58 37.36
CA PHE A 1077 48.08 32.18 36.62
C PHE A 1077 49.35 31.36 36.83
N ILE A 1078 50.04 31.01 35.74
CA ILE A 1078 51.33 30.33 35.76
C ILE A 1078 52.34 31.24 35.07
N LEU A 1079 53.18 31.90 35.87
CA LEU A 1079 54.16 32.89 35.44
C LEU A 1079 55.56 32.29 35.54
N ILE A 1080 56.26 32.18 34.42
CA ILE A 1080 57.63 31.69 34.37
C ILE A 1080 58.59 32.88 34.21
N THR A 1081 59.56 33.00 35.10
CA THR A 1081 60.57 34.08 35.07
C THR A 1081 61.95 33.54 35.44
N PRO A 1082 63.04 34.07 34.85
CA PRO A 1082 64.40 33.72 35.24
C PRO A 1082 64.86 34.41 36.53
N GLN A 1083 64.12 35.38 37.07
CA GLN A 1083 64.51 36.14 38.27
C GLN A 1083 63.83 35.60 39.53
N ASP A 1084 64.54 35.66 40.66
CA ASP A 1084 63.96 35.30 41.95
C ASP A 1084 63.01 36.41 42.43
N VAL A 1085 61.70 36.14 42.38
CA VAL A 1085 60.64 37.08 42.78
C VAL A 1085 60.63 37.39 44.28
N SER A 1086 61.25 36.54 45.12
CA SER A 1086 61.34 36.76 46.57
C SER A 1086 62.16 38.00 46.94
N THR A 1087 63.16 38.34 46.12
CA THR A 1087 64.00 39.54 46.32
C THR A 1087 63.26 40.87 46.07
N LYS A 1088 62.00 40.84 45.63
CA LYS A 1088 61.16 42.00 45.32
C LYS A 1088 59.92 42.14 46.20
N GLY A 1089 59.87 41.45 47.35
CA GLY A 1089 58.78 41.55 48.33
C GLY A 1089 57.52 40.74 47.97
N ILE A 1090 57.66 39.72 47.13
CA ILE A 1090 56.60 38.73 46.84
C ILE A 1090 56.94 37.46 47.62
N ASP A 1091 56.32 37.30 48.78
CA ASP A 1091 56.47 36.11 49.62
C ASP A 1091 55.47 35.02 49.23
N GLU A 1092 55.76 33.77 49.62
CA GLU A 1092 54.77 32.69 49.51
C GLU A 1092 53.60 32.98 50.46
N THR A 1093 52.41 33.11 49.89
CA THR A 1093 51.16 33.38 50.59
C THR A 1093 50.10 32.36 50.17
N ALA A 1094 48.93 32.34 50.82
CA ALA A 1094 47.85 31.41 50.46
C ALA A 1094 47.39 31.56 48.99
N ASP A 1095 47.57 32.75 48.39
CA ASP A 1095 47.25 33.09 47.01
C ASP A 1095 48.43 32.99 46.02
N VAL A 1096 49.67 32.86 46.50
CA VAL A 1096 50.90 32.85 45.68
C VAL A 1096 51.78 31.65 46.01
N ARG A 1097 52.00 30.79 45.03
CA ARG A 1097 52.93 29.65 45.11
C ARG A 1097 54.19 29.90 44.30
N ILE A 1098 55.37 29.76 44.90
CA ILE A 1098 56.66 29.88 44.20
C ILE A 1098 57.26 28.47 44.04
N VAL A 1099 57.59 28.09 42.81
CA VAL A 1099 58.24 26.82 42.48
C VAL A 1099 59.63 27.12 41.94
N ARG A 1100 60.67 26.79 42.72
CA ARG A 1100 62.08 26.99 42.33
C ARG A 1100 62.58 25.76 41.57
N MET A 1101 63.03 25.96 40.33
CA MET A 1101 63.63 24.93 39.49
C MET A 1101 65.10 24.70 39.87
N PRO A 1102 65.58 23.46 39.85
CA PRO A 1102 66.98 23.15 40.14
C PRO A 1102 67.92 23.79 39.10
N ASP A 1103 69.12 24.15 39.54
CA ASP A 1103 70.14 24.73 38.67
C ASP A 1103 70.57 23.74 37.57
N PRO A 1104 70.85 24.22 36.34
CA PRO A 1104 71.21 23.35 35.22
C PRO A 1104 72.55 22.64 35.46
N GLN A 1105 72.56 21.32 35.28
CA GLN A 1105 73.80 20.52 35.32
C GLN A 1105 74.68 20.86 34.10
N ARG A 1106 75.78 21.60 34.32
CA ARG A 1106 76.63 22.23 33.28
C ARG A 1106 77.40 21.30 32.30
N ASN A 1107 77.10 20.01 32.21
CA ASN A 1107 77.91 19.05 31.42
C ASN A 1107 77.25 18.49 30.15
N GLN A 1108 76.24 19.14 29.57
CA GLN A 1108 75.78 18.78 28.21
C GLN A 1108 76.32 19.77 27.17
N THR A 1109 77.28 19.28 26.41
CA THR A 1109 78.03 19.96 25.36
C THR A 1109 77.16 20.56 24.26
N ARG A 1110 77.62 21.71 23.75
CA ARG A 1110 77.10 22.52 22.65
C ARG A 1110 76.48 21.72 21.49
N LEU A 1111 75.25 22.09 21.11
CA LEU A 1111 74.64 21.76 19.81
C LEU A 1111 75.51 22.35 18.67
N GLN A 1112 76.17 21.48 17.89
CA GLN A 1112 76.65 21.85 16.56
C GLN A 1112 75.46 21.79 15.59
N VAL A 1113 75.00 22.96 15.15
CA VAL A 1113 74.07 23.09 14.02
C VAL A 1113 74.84 22.78 12.74
N ARG A 1114 74.59 21.63 12.11
CA ARG A 1114 74.89 21.44 10.68
C ARG A 1114 73.68 21.93 9.88
N ARG A 1115 73.96 22.82 8.93
CA ARG A 1115 73.01 23.44 7.99
C ARG A 1115 72.17 22.43 7.23
#